data_AF-R7IS08-F1
#
_entry.id   AF-R7IS08-F1
#
_cell.length_a   1.000
_cell.length_b   1.000
_cell.length_c   1.000
_cell.angle_alpha   90.00
_cell.angle_beta   90.00
_cell.angle_gamma   90.00
#
_symmetry.space_group_name_H-M   'P 1'
#
loop_
_entity.id
_entity.type
_entity.pdbx_description
1 polymer ?
#
loop_
_entity_poly.entity_id
_entity_poly.type
_entity_poly.pdbx_seq_one_letter_code
_entity_poly.pdbx_strand_id
1 'polypeptide(L)'
;MNTLYKYLRFMFTVGMFLLLMGRRSVSAEELYFNNQGDMIFSAYDKRASGGIRYRTMGWVIKRYEDSIGASGQYSVNLPRSGFFYEITDPSNPDYVYTTFVIASETILKRIADVSAEWRNQLYKYGGYVYVDSIMTVTEDGVPMGNIADDGTMYGEIYNTYGGIRNAREWADGDRLAVYFGLKVKYPALSGALEEITTITAILDKTYSVQAENEAGFGSLRPGEERYDVARGIPSGESVYLSGKVQKFMYDISVQEISGVVNIPVKVGTVYHLKWYDTSGNLCEEDQAVERWYYVTKPFFYTKVTGAKKYDLQSIKIKNNCISEITVSPENDTGGITVKNYGNAQKHMATTKGCTASAGIVTVQSMNNQRPDIPEQDQSGLAQSALAAVHVWSDKVLVNEKVLLSDDRYIENADTVGTYGSVPVQELYREGIVIDQYAGNGEYDGNLSVVYRASDGSEKTINTGTNIIKVHTPVAAALKVCGDKTNNENIVPQSNDVVAGERFLVSISAKGKHREIMGYGEKNYAVYADNYYVKFPFAVNYRTKSYPANTWIRMTESMGKFQLLSYVSEGKYEVKCRVTAVNLPETEEIESLSQEKANFELSKYCATDSVEINVIGKIYGFTLQNGPALYRTGTAAVLPQPFEDQGYYLPAELSFEKRPEKGMQIGIYTTGIGDEADEQIEADISYAVMDRQEGGTIRKEVDLYSAVDEKFSAADLQKLPEKMVLSASDCQCIRPGVYRYTTDFELPANLVVVEKGRDISDISMLSDYILRDKTVIIHVDLYAADKNGRKLSYENAQNEKYGYCNMWKKEKFSVDKYEDVPLRCGDIIIYEVNGMLKNTSKVYGTH
;
A
#
# COMPACT_ATOMS: atom_id res chain seq x y z
N MET A 1 -23.36 45.56 54.53
CA MET A 1 -23.28 46.52 53.40
C MET A 1 -24.01 47.84 53.63
N ASN A 2 -25.16 47.89 54.33
CA ASN A 2 -25.99 49.10 54.41
C ASN A 2 -25.38 50.29 55.21
N THR A 3 -24.53 50.06 56.21
CA THR A 3 -23.95 51.14 57.03
C THR A 3 -22.71 51.77 56.40
N LEU A 4 -21.85 50.95 55.77
CA LEU A 4 -20.62 51.39 55.09
C LEU A 4 -20.94 52.17 53.80
N TYR A 5 -21.96 51.75 53.06
CA TYR A 5 -22.42 52.44 51.85
C TYR A 5 -23.06 53.81 52.17
N LYS A 6 -23.78 53.91 53.31
CA LYS A 6 -24.28 55.19 53.84
C LYS A 6 -23.13 56.13 54.25
N TYR A 7 -22.07 55.61 54.87
CA TYR A 7 -20.89 56.39 55.26
C TYR A 7 -20.01 56.83 54.08
N LEU A 8 -19.82 55.99 53.06
CA LEU A 8 -19.11 56.37 51.83
C LEU A 8 -19.92 57.39 50.99
N ARG A 9 -21.24 57.22 50.88
CA ARG A 9 -22.12 58.25 50.29
C ARG A 9 -22.00 59.58 51.05
N PHE A 10 -21.99 59.54 52.38
CA PHE A 10 -21.81 60.72 53.23
C PHE A 10 -20.51 61.48 52.94
N MET A 11 -19.36 60.79 52.87
CA MET A 11 -18.08 61.45 52.55
C MET A 11 -18.02 62.01 51.13
N PHE A 12 -18.62 61.32 50.15
CA PHE A 12 -18.57 61.77 48.76
C PHE A 12 -19.50 62.97 48.50
N THR A 13 -20.70 62.98 49.09
CA THR A 13 -21.66 64.09 48.94
C THR A 13 -21.18 65.35 49.68
N VAL A 14 -20.63 65.20 50.89
CA VAL A 14 -20.03 66.32 51.65
C VAL A 14 -18.76 66.82 50.96
N GLY A 15 -17.92 65.92 50.45
CA GLY A 15 -16.71 66.27 49.71
C GLY A 15 -16.99 67.03 48.40
N MET A 16 -18.00 66.61 47.63
CA MET A 16 -18.41 67.29 46.40
C MET A 16 -19.05 68.65 46.68
N PHE A 17 -19.82 68.78 47.76
CA PHE A 17 -20.40 70.06 48.19
C PHE A 17 -19.33 71.06 48.66
N LEU A 18 -18.35 70.61 49.45
CA LEU A 18 -17.19 71.44 49.86
C LEU A 18 -16.32 71.86 48.66
N LEU A 19 -16.13 70.99 47.66
CA LEU A 19 -15.43 71.32 46.42
C LEU A 19 -16.19 72.33 45.53
N LEU A 20 -17.52 72.27 45.53
CA LEU A 20 -18.37 73.23 44.82
C LEU A 20 -18.40 74.61 45.49
N MET A 21 -18.32 74.67 46.83
CA MET A 21 -18.22 75.94 47.57
C MET A 21 -16.90 76.68 47.31
N GLY A 22 -15.80 75.97 47.02
CA GLY A 22 -14.50 76.58 46.70
C GLY A 22 -14.46 77.39 45.39
N ARG A 23 -15.54 77.42 44.61
CA ARG A 23 -15.59 78.12 43.29
C ARG A 23 -16.82 79.02 43.08
N ARG A 24 -17.66 79.28 44.09
CA ARG A 24 -18.93 80.01 43.90
C ARG A 24 -18.99 81.34 44.68
N SER A 25 -19.61 82.34 44.07
CA SER A 25 -19.90 83.64 44.68
C SER A 25 -20.96 83.48 45.79
N VAL A 26 -20.61 83.88 47.01
CA VAL A 26 -21.36 83.69 48.26
C VAL A 26 -22.49 84.71 48.35
N SER A 27 -23.77 84.30 48.23
CA SER A 27 -24.99 85.10 48.56
C SER A 27 -26.35 84.40 48.31
N ALA A 28 -26.46 83.17 47.80
CA ALA A 28 -27.74 82.64 47.30
C ALA A 28 -28.25 81.39 48.02
N GLU A 29 -29.57 81.36 48.28
CA GLU A 29 -30.33 80.14 48.64
C GLU A 29 -30.37 79.21 47.41
N GLU A 30 -30.23 77.89 47.62
CA GLU A 30 -30.16 76.91 46.52
C GLU A 30 -31.17 75.77 46.73
N LEU A 31 -31.92 75.42 45.70
CA LEU A 31 -32.71 74.19 45.63
C LEU A 31 -32.46 73.48 44.29
N TYR A 32 -31.95 72.24 44.35
CA TYR A 32 -31.75 71.43 43.15
C TYR A 32 -31.82 69.93 43.46
N PHE A 33 -32.00 69.11 42.42
CA PHE A 33 -31.81 67.67 42.48
C PHE A 33 -30.46 67.29 41.88
N ASN A 34 -29.67 66.45 42.57
CA ASN A 34 -28.41 65.91 42.00
C ASN A 34 -28.70 64.83 40.94
N ASN A 35 -27.69 64.32 40.25
CA ASN A 35 -27.86 63.28 39.21
C ASN A 35 -28.42 61.94 39.75
N GLN A 36 -28.43 61.76 41.07
CA GLN A 36 -29.02 60.60 41.75
C GLN A 36 -30.48 60.83 42.15
N GLY A 37 -31.02 62.03 41.92
CA GLY A 37 -32.40 62.42 42.25
C GLY A 37 -32.58 62.86 43.71
N ASP A 38 -31.50 63.06 44.47
CA ASP A 38 -31.58 63.57 45.84
C ASP A 38 -31.84 65.08 45.81
N MET A 39 -32.73 65.56 46.68
CA MET A 39 -33.03 66.98 46.82
C MET A 39 -32.03 67.64 47.77
N ILE A 40 -31.39 68.71 47.33
CA ILE A 40 -30.52 69.57 48.14
C ILE A 40 -31.22 70.91 48.27
N PHE A 41 -31.57 71.31 49.50
CA PHE A 41 -32.13 72.62 49.82
C PHE A 41 -31.20 73.35 50.81
N SER A 42 -30.71 74.52 50.45
CA SER A 42 -29.83 75.34 51.29
C SER A 42 -30.44 76.71 51.53
N ALA A 43 -30.74 77.01 52.79
CA ALA A 43 -31.24 78.29 53.26
C ALA A 43 -30.09 79.17 53.76
N TYR A 44 -30.09 80.46 53.43
CA TYR A 44 -29.11 81.44 53.93
C TYR A 44 -29.83 82.49 54.77
N ASP A 45 -29.75 82.36 56.10
CA ASP A 45 -30.52 83.19 57.02
C ASP A 45 -29.64 83.84 58.09
N LYS A 46 -30.06 85.01 58.58
CA LYS A 46 -29.43 85.66 59.73
C LYS A 46 -29.78 84.90 61.01
N ARG A 47 -28.78 84.67 61.88
CA ARG A 47 -28.96 84.09 63.21
C ARG A 47 -29.94 84.93 64.02
N ALA A 48 -31.05 84.31 64.42
CA ALA A 48 -32.09 84.96 65.21
C ALA A 48 -31.60 85.27 66.65
N SER A 49 -31.86 86.49 67.13
CA SER A 49 -31.55 86.96 68.49
C SER A 49 -32.75 86.96 69.44
N GLY A 50 -33.97 86.70 68.95
CA GLY A 50 -35.22 86.65 69.73
C GLY A 50 -35.75 85.24 70.02
N GLY A 51 -36.78 85.17 70.89
CA GLY A 51 -37.45 83.93 71.30
C GLY A 51 -38.46 83.37 70.29
N ILE A 52 -39.02 84.21 69.40
CA ILE A 52 -39.96 83.80 68.33
C ILE A 52 -39.20 83.63 67.00
N ARG A 53 -39.28 82.45 66.39
CA ARG A 53 -38.54 82.07 65.16
C ARG A 53 -39.43 81.25 64.22
N TYR A 54 -39.08 81.15 62.93
CA TYR A 54 -39.64 80.12 62.06
C TYR A 54 -38.70 78.90 62.00
N ARG A 55 -39.25 77.74 61.66
CA ARG A 55 -38.48 76.51 61.45
C ARG A 55 -39.04 75.74 60.26
N THR A 56 -38.18 75.37 59.32
CA THR A 56 -38.52 74.44 58.23
C THR A 56 -38.65 73.02 58.78
N MET A 57 -39.85 72.47 58.64
CA MET A 57 -40.26 71.14 59.10
C MET A 57 -40.32 70.12 57.95
N GLY A 58 -40.28 70.57 56.70
CA GLY A 58 -40.36 69.72 55.53
C GLY A 58 -40.60 70.51 54.26
N TRP A 59 -41.02 69.83 53.20
CA TRP A 59 -41.36 70.43 51.91
C TRP A 59 -42.57 69.73 51.30
N VAL A 60 -43.46 70.49 50.68
CA VAL A 60 -44.47 69.97 49.77
C VAL A 60 -43.85 69.89 48.39
N ILE A 61 -43.85 68.71 47.76
CA ILE A 61 -43.54 68.58 46.35
C ILE A 61 -44.85 68.45 45.59
N LYS A 62 -45.06 69.33 44.62
CA LYS A 62 -46.23 69.37 43.74
C LYS A 62 -45.83 68.99 42.31
N ARG A 63 -46.75 68.33 41.62
CA ARG A 63 -46.58 67.95 40.20
C ARG A 63 -46.68 69.17 39.28
N TYR A 64 -47.65 70.04 39.54
CA TYR A 64 -47.89 71.26 38.76
C TYR A 64 -47.73 72.52 39.60
N GLU A 65 -47.77 73.69 38.97
CA GLU A 65 -47.59 74.99 39.65
C GLU A 65 -48.77 75.37 40.55
N ASP A 66 -49.96 74.83 40.24
CA ASP A 66 -51.23 75.16 40.89
C ASP A 66 -51.18 75.03 42.42
N SER A 67 -52.11 75.73 43.07
CA SER A 67 -52.24 75.69 44.53
C SER A 67 -52.50 74.27 45.06
N ILE A 68 -52.06 74.02 46.29
CA ILE A 68 -52.29 72.74 46.99
C ILE A 68 -53.81 72.50 47.09
N GLY A 69 -54.27 71.33 46.63
CA GLY A 69 -55.69 70.96 46.62
C GLY A 69 -56.48 71.40 45.38
N ALA A 70 -55.85 72.05 44.39
CA ALA A 70 -56.48 72.33 43.10
C ALA A 70 -56.91 71.03 42.38
N SER A 71 -57.96 71.11 41.55
CA SER A 71 -58.47 69.93 40.84
C SER A 71 -57.39 69.32 39.94
N GLY A 72 -57.11 68.03 40.14
CA GLY A 72 -56.08 67.28 39.40
C GLY A 72 -54.63 67.55 39.83
N GLN A 73 -54.39 68.41 40.84
CA GLN A 73 -53.05 68.62 41.40
C GLN A 73 -52.65 67.44 42.28
N TYR A 74 -51.46 66.89 42.06
CA TYR A 74 -50.84 65.92 42.95
C TYR A 74 -49.77 66.62 43.78
N SER A 75 -49.79 66.39 45.09
CA SER A 75 -48.78 66.92 46.00
C SER A 75 -48.48 65.93 47.11
N VAL A 76 -47.24 65.93 47.58
CA VAL A 76 -46.79 65.09 48.70
C VAL A 76 -46.06 65.93 49.74
N ASN A 77 -46.33 65.67 51.00
CA ASN A 77 -45.61 66.29 52.10
C ASN A 77 -44.40 65.42 52.46
N LEU A 78 -43.22 65.99 52.33
CA LEU A 78 -41.97 65.39 52.77
C LEU A 78 -41.61 65.96 54.13
N PRO A 79 -41.69 65.17 55.22
CA PRO A 79 -41.12 65.61 56.49
C PRO A 79 -39.62 65.84 56.32
N ARG A 80 -39.05 66.72 57.15
CA ARG A 80 -37.61 66.91 57.32
C ARG A 80 -37.00 65.58 57.77
N SER A 81 -36.66 64.76 56.78
CA SER A 81 -36.07 63.44 56.91
C SER A 81 -34.74 63.44 56.14
N GLY A 82 -33.73 62.76 56.68
CA GLY A 82 -32.37 62.80 56.14
C GLY A 82 -31.39 63.62 56.98
N PHE A 83 -30.33 64.09 56.34
CA PHE A 83 -29.24 64.82 57.00
C PHE A 83 -29.42 66.32 56.78
N PHE A 84 -29.14 67.11 57.81
CA PHE A 84 -28.96 68.55 57.67
C PHE A 84 -27.69 68.98 58.39
N TYR A 85 -27.08 70.06 57.94
CA TYR A 85 -25.94 70.67 58.62
C TYR A 85 -25.99 72.18 58.47
N GLU A 86 -25.35 72.85 59.42
CA GLU A 86 -25.27 74.31 59.50
C GLU A 86 -23.82 74.74 59.36
N ILE A 87 -23.56 75.68 58.44
CA ILE A 87 -22.24 76.30 58.28
C ILE A 87 -22.40 77.79 58.50
N THR A 88 -21.72 78.33 59.52
CA THR A 88 -21.62 79.78 59.70
C THR A 88 -20.91 80.38 58.50
N ASP A 89 -21.46 81.45 57.93
CA ASP A 89 -20.82 82.15 56.83
C ASP A 89 -19.46 82.73 57.29
N PRO A 90 -18.33 82.27 56.72
CA PRO A 90 -17.00 82.73 57.12
C PRO A 90 -16.79 84.23 56.89
N SER A 91 -17.54 84.81 55.94
CA SER A 91 -17.48 86.23 55.58
C SER A 91 -18.47 87.09 56.36
N ASN A 92 -19.50 86.49 56.97
CA ASN A 92 -20.49 87.19 57.79
C ASN A 92 -21.03 86.27 58.93
N PRO A 93 -20.40 86.26 60.12
CA PRO A 93 -20.74 85.33 61.20
C PRO A 93 -22.18 85.42 61.72
N ASP A 94 -22.87 86.53 61.44
CA ASP A 94 -24.28 86.73 61.76
C ASP A 94 -25.21 85.88 60.89
N TYR A 95 -24.72 85.22 59.83
CA TYR A 95 -25.51 84.39 58.93
C TYR A 95 -25.09 82.92 58.96
N VAL A 96 -26.05 82.04 58.70
CA VAL A 96 -25.86 80.59 58.67
C VAL A 96 -26.47 79.99 57.40
N TYR A 97 -25.75 79.08 56.78
CA TYR A 97 -26.25 78.20 55.74
C TYR A 97 -26.81 76.93 56.39
N THR A 98 -28.12 76.70 56.29
CA THR A 98 -28.75 75.45 56.73
C THR A 98 -29.09 74.61 55.50
N THR A 99 -28.33 73.53 55.28
CA THR A 99 -28.51 72.66 54.11
C THR A 99 -29.17 71.35 54.52
N PHE A 100 -30.17 70.95 53.75
CA PHE A 100 -30.95 69.72 53.92
C PHE A 100 -30.80 68.83 52.69
N VAL A 101 -30.63 67.53 52.92
CA VAL A 101 -30.54 66.53 51.86
C VAL A 101 -31.60 65.46 52.05
N ILE A 102 -32.51 65.33 51.09
CA ILE A 102 -33.53 64.28 51.07
C ILE A 102 -33.22 63.29 49.96
N ALA A 103 -33.16 62.00 50.30
CA ALA A 103 -32.84 60.96 49.34
C ALA A 103 -33.93 60.76 48.30
N SER A 104 -33.52 60.59 47.04
CA SER A 104 -34.38 60.30 45.89
C SER A 104 -35.41 59.21 46.15
N GLU A 105 -35.00 58.13 46.82
CA GLU A 105 -35.85 56.99 47.16
C GLU A 105 -37.03 57.39 48.05
N THR A 106 -36.80 58.29 49.01
CA THR A 106 -37.84 58.79 49.91
C THR A 106 -38.85 59.63 49.13
N ILE A 107 -38.34 60.49 48.24
CA ILE A 107 -39.15 61.38 47.40
C ILE A 107 -40.05 60.58 46.46
N LEU A 108 -39.46 59.65 45.70
CA LEU A 108 -40.20 58.82 44.75
C LEU A 108 -41.20 57.90 45.45
N LYS A 109 -40.85 57.37 46.63
CA LYS A 109 -41.80 56.56 47.43
C LYS A 109 -43.04 57.38 47.78
N ARG A 110 -42.87 58.60 48.30
CA ARG A 110 -44.02 59.45 48.65
C ARG A 110 -44.84 59.83 47.44
N ILE A 111 -44.20 60.15 46.32
CA ILE A 111 -44.88 60.42 45.06
C ILE A 111 -45.68 59.19 44.60
N ALA A 112 -45.13 57.97 44.75
CA ALA A 112 -45.84 56.75 44.39
C ALA A 112 -47.08 56.48 45.25
N ASP A 113 -47.07 56.91 46.53
CA ASP A 113 -48.23 56.77 47.43
C ASP A 113 -49.46 57.55 46.92
N VAL A 114 -49.26 58.65 46.18
CA VAL A 114 -50.35 59.48 45.63
C VAL A 114 -50.60 59.24 44.13
N SER A 115 -49.56 58.97 43.35
CA SER A 115 -49.65 58.63 41.92
C SER A 115 -48.43 57.84 41.46
N ALA A 116 -48.63 56.54 41.25
CA ALA A 116 -47.61 55.67 40.66
C ALA A 116 -47.24 56.11 39.23
N GLU A 117 -48.18 56.71 38.51
CA GLU A 117 -48.00 57.25 37.16
C GLU A 117 -47.06 58.46 37.18
N TRP A 118 -47.29 59.44 38.05
CA TRP A 118 -46.39 60.59 38.24
C TRP A 118 -44.98 60.13 38.63
N ARG A 119 -44.88 59.20 39.58
CA ARG A 119 -43.58 58.63 39.97
C ARG A 119 -42.85 58.01 38.77
N ASN A 120 -43.55 57.27 37.92
CA ASN A 120 -42.96 56.63 36.74
C ASN A 120 -42.49 57.65 35.70
N GLN A 121 -43.28 58.70 35.44
CA GLN A 121 -42.91 59.81 34.55
C GLN A 121 -41.63 60.48 35.06
N LEU A 122 -41.59 60.82 36.36
CA LEU A 122 -40.46 61.49 36.97
C LEU A 122 -39.19 60.61 36.99
N TYR A 123 -39.34 59.30 37.29
CA TYR A 123 -38.22 58.36 37.31
C TYR A 123 -37.63 58.11 35.91
N LYS A 124 -38.47 57.92 34.89
CA LYS A 124 -38.02 57.60 33.53
C LYS A 124 -37.54 58.81 32.74
N TYR A 125 -38.25 59.93 32.87
CA TYR A 125 -38.07 61.07 31.97
C TYR A 125 -37.55 62.31 32.68
N GLY A 126 -37.56 62.32 34.02
CA GLY A 126 -37.34 63.53 34.79
C GLY A 126 -38.47 64.54 34.54
N GLY A 127 -38.27 65.76 35.00
CA GLY A 127 -39.23 66.84 34.77
C GLY A 127 -39.17 67.90 35.86
N TYR A 128 -39.93 68.98 35.68
CA TYR A 128 -40.05 69.99 36.71
C TYR A 128 -41.04 69.55 37.78
N VAL A 129 -40.67 69.77 39.03
CA VAL A 129 -41.55 69.71 40.19
C VAL A 129 -41.54 71.06 40.88
N TYR A 130 -42.60 71.33 41.64
CA TYR A 130 -42.74 72.60 42.35
C TYR A 130 -42.65 72.33 43.84
N VAL A 131 -41.79 73.09 44.53
CA VAL A 131 -41.45 72.84 45.93
C VAL A 131 -41.88 74.04 46.77
N ASP A 132 -42.67 73.76 47.80
CA ASP A 132 -43.08 74.72 48.82
C ASP A 132 -42.54 74.27 50.18
N SER A 133 -41.94 75.15 50.97
CA SER A 133 -41.47 74.79 52.30
C SER A 133 -42.64 74.59 53.28
N ILE A 134 -42.54 73.61 54.16
CA ILE A 134 -43.45 73.40 55.29
C ILE A 134 -42.79 74.01 56.52
N MET A 135 -43.38 75.03 57.11
CA MET A 135 -42.80 75.81 58.21
C MET A 135 -43.70 75.84 59.44
N THR A 136 -43.10 76.03 60.61
CA THR A 136 -43.81 76.26 61.88
C THR A 136 -43.18 77.44 62.63
N VAL A 137 -43.94 78.05 63.54
CA VAL A 137 -43.43 79.02 64.51
C VAL A 137 -42.80 78.27 65.67
N THR A 138 -41.68 78.78 66.17
CA THR A 138 -41.00 78.30 67.36
C THR A 138 -40.99 79.42 68.40
N GLU A 139 -41.55 79.19 69.58
CA GLU A 139 -41.53 80.13 70.71
C GLU A 139 -40.60 79.56 71.80
N ASP A 140 -39.56 80.30 72.17
CA ASP A 140 -38.51 79.89 73.12
C ASP A 140 -37.91 78.50 72.84
N GLY A 141 -37.78 78.16 71.56
CA GLY A 141 -37.19 76.89 71.09
C GLY A 141 -38.19 75.74 70.89
N VAL A 142 -39.45 75.90 71.30
CA VAL A 142 -40.52 74.89 71.17
C VAL A 142 -41.32 75.11 69.87
N PRO A 143 -41.38 74.13 68.94
CA PRO A 143 -42.21 74.22 67.74
C PRO A 143 -43.71 74.16 68.07
N MET A 144 -44.50 75.06 67.47
CA MET A 144 -45.96 75.14 67.66
C MET A 144 -46.74 74.15 66.78
N GLY A 145 -46.06 73.50 65.84
CA GLY A 145 -46.61 72.45 64.98
C GLY A 145 -45.54 71.44 64.58
N ASN A 146 -45.97 70.28 64.08
CA ASN A 146 -45.08 69.21 63.70
C ASN A 146 -45.67 68.35 62.57
N ILE A 147 -44.80 67.62 61.88
CA ILE A 147 -45.13 66.74 60.75
C ILE A 147 -44.69 65.32 61.10
N ALA A 148 -45.60 64.36 60.95
CA ALA A 148 -45.31 62.95 61.17
C ALA A 148 -44.50 62.36 60.01
N ASP A 149 -43.89 61.19 60.23
CA ASP A 149 -43.09 60.48 59.23
C ASP A 149 -43.90 60.09 57.98
N ASP A 150 -45.22 60.04 58.07
CA ASP A 150 -46.16 59.79 56.97
C ASP A 150 -46.62 61.08 56.25
N GLY A 151 -46.10 62.24 56.64
CA GLY A 151 -46.38 63.53 56.01
C GLY A 151 -47.65 64.22 56.56
N THR A 152 -48.30 63.63 57.56
CA THR A 152 -49.44 64.22 58.25
C THR A 152 -48.99 65.42 59.10
N MET A 153 -49.62 66.58 58.92
CA MET A 153 -49.28 67.83 59.61
C MET A 153 -50.26 68.10 60.76
N TYR A 154 -49.78 68.57 61.91
CA TYR A 154 -50.59 68.94 63.08
C TYR A 154 -50.03 70.14 63.84
N GLY A 155 -50.89 70.86 64.57
CA GLY A 155 -50.53 72.12 65.25
C GLY A 155 -50.42 73.31 64.30
N GLU A 156 -49.68 74.36 64.68
CA GLU A 156 -49.44 75.53 63.83
C GLU A 156 -48.38 75.21 62.75
N ILE A 157 -48.85 74.75 61.59
CA ILE A 157 -48.03 74.52 60.39
C ILE A 157 -48.54 75.35 59.21
N TYR A 158 -47.59 75.87 58.43
CA TYR A 158 -47.83 76.71 57.27
C TYR A 158 -47.08 76.14 56.05
N ASN A 159 -47.80 75.87 54.97
CA ASN A 159 -47.28 75.40 53.69
C ASN A 159 -47.55 76.40 52.54
N THR A 160 -47.85 77.65 52.90
CA THR A 160 -47.98 78.77 51.97
C THR A 160 -47.24 79.99 52.53
N TYR A 161 -46.66 80.80 51.64
CA TYR A 161 -45.99 82.05 52.01
C TYR A 161 -46.91 82.95 52.85
N GLY A 162 -48.14 83.20 52.37
CA GLY A 162 -49.12 84.04 53.06
C GLY A 162 -49.48 83.51 54.46
N GLY A 163 -49.46 82.18 54.65
CA GLY A 163 -49.67 81.58 55.96
C GLY A 163 -48.57 81.94 56.96
N ILE A 164 -47.31 81.59 56.64
CA ILE A 164 -46.20 81.86 57.57
C ILE A 164 -45.94 83.35 57.73
N ARG A 165 -46.00 84.15 56.65
CA ARG A 165 -45.76 85.60 56.65
C ARG A 165 -46.64 86.37 57.61
N ASN A 166 -47.89 85.93 57.75
CA ASN A 166 -48.90 86.58 58.58
C ASN A 166 -49.06 85.91 59.95
N ALA A 167 -48.36 84.80 60.21
CA ALA A 167 -48.44 84.09 61.47
C ALA A 167 -47.93 84.92 62.65
N ARG A 168 -46.91 85.75 62.44
CA ARG A 168 -46.31 86.67 63.42
C ARG A 168 -45.73 87.91 62.71
N GLU A 169 -45.41 88.96 63.47
CA GLU A 169 -44.74 90.17 62.97
C GLU A 169 -43.23 89.92 62.76
N TRP A 170 -42.87 89.27 61.65
CA TRP A 170 -41.47 88.99 61.32
C TRP A 170 -40.68 90.26 60.98
N ALA A 171 -39.43 90.33 61.45
CA ALA A 171 -38.52 91.43 61.15
C ALA A 171 -38.24 91.59 59.64
N ASP A 172 -38.24 90.48 58.90
CA ASP A 172 -38.11 90.45 57.44
C ASP A 172 -39.03 89.36 56.88
N GLY A 173 -40.34 89.57 57.06
CA GLY A 173 -41.34 88.59 56.64
C GLY A 173 -41.39 88.40 55.12
N ASP A 174 -41.10 89.45 54.34
CA ASP A 174 -41.19 89.40 52.89
C ASP A 174 -40.14 88.46 52.28
N ARG A 175 -38.98 88.34 52.92
CA ARG A 175 -37.96 87.35 52.57
C ARG A 175 -38.49 85.91 52.59
N LEU A 176 -39.50 85.57 53.39
CA LEU A 176 -40.05 84.21 53.43
C LEU A 176 -40.66 83.76 52.08
N ALA A 177 -40.95 84.67 51.15
CA ALA A 177 -41.49 84.33 49.84
C ALA A 177 -40.56 83.41 49.03
N VAL A 178 -39.24 83.50 49.24
CA VAL A 178 -38.21 82.69 48.56
C VAL A 178 -38.30 81.19 48.85
N TYR A 179 -39.06 80.79 49.88
CA TYR A 179 -39.21 79.39 50.30
C TYR A 179 -40.38 78.66 49.63
N PHE A 180 -41.16 79.36 48.79
CA PHE A 180 -42.41 78.88 48.20
C PHE A 180 -42.41 79.10 46.67
N GLY A 181 -43.17 78.28 45.95
CA GLY A 181 -43.32 78.37 44.50
C GLY A 181 -42.08 77.96 43.70
N LEU A 182 -41.16 77.20 44.30
CA LEU A 182 -39.87 76.90 43.69
C LEU A 182 -39.99 75.83 42.60
N LYS A 183 -39.85 76.23 41.33
CA LYS A 183 -39.81 75.31 40.18
C LYS A 183 -38.41 74.72 40.01
N VAL A 184 -38.27 73.40 40.20
CA VAL A 184 -36.97 72.72 40.18
C VAL A 184 -37.02 71.45 39.36
N LYS A 185 -35.96 71.21 38.58
CA LYS A 185 -35.87 70.06 37.68
C LYS A 185 -35.36 68.82 38.41
N TYR A 186 -36.16 67.77 38.39
CA TYR A 186 -35.80 66.42 38.81
C TYR A 186 -35.15 65.66 37.62
N PRO A 187 -34.03 64.93 37.81
CA PRO A 187 -33.37 64.20 36.74
C PRO A 187 -34.10 62.91 36.36
N ALA A 188 -33.91 62.45 35.12
CA ALA A 188 -34.24 61.08 34.75
C ALA A 188 -33.26 60.11 35.42
N LEU A 189 -33.76 59.00 35.97
CA LEU A 189 -32.96 58.00 36.68
C LEU A 189 -32.89 56.64 35.94
N SER A 190 -33.60 56.48 34.82
CA SER A 190 -33.40 55.32 33.92
C SER A 190 -32.06 55.45 33.18
N GLY A 191 -31.08 54.65 33.60
CA GLY A 191 -29.70 54.71 33.11
C GLY A 191 -29.45 54.06 31.74
N ALA A 192 -28.20 54.18 31.27
CA ALA A 192 -27.73 53.53 30.07
C ALA A 192 -27.73 52.00 30.20
N LEU A 193 -28.07 51.31 29.11
CA LEU A 193 -27.94 49.86 29.00
C LEU A 193 -26.47 49.47 28.83
N GLU A 194 -26.05 48.38 29.47
CA GLU A 194 -24.74 47.76 29.25
C GLU A 194 -24.79 46.83 28.04
N GLU A 195 -23.67 46.70 27.33
CA GLU A 195 -23.55 45.74 26.25
C GLU A 195 -23.55 44.30 26.80
N ILE A 196 -24.43 43.46 26.26
CA ILE A 196 -24.57 42.06 26.70
C ILE A 196 -24.11 41.15 25.56
N THR A 197 -23.16 40.27 25.85
CA THR A 197 -22.71 39.21 24.92
C THR A 197 -23.24 37.86 25.40
N THR A 198 -23.90 37.12 24.51
CA THR A 198 -24.43 35.78 24.81
C THR A 198 -23.87 34.78 23.80
N ILE A 199 -23.15 33.77 24.28
CA ILE A 199 -22.73 32.64 23.46
C ILE A 199 -23.93 31.71 23.29
N THR A 200 -24.29 31.41 22.04
CA THR A 200 -25.43 30.54 21.72
C THR A 200 -25.00 29.12 21.39
N ALA A 201 -23.80 28.93 20.82
CA ALA A 201 -23.25 27.60 20.56
C ALA A 201 -21.73 27.59 20.57
N ILE A 202 -21.18 26.45 20.99
CA ILE A 202 -19.76 26.09 20.88
C ILE A 202 -19.72 24.73 20.20
N LEU A 203 -19.05 24.64 19.05
CA LEU A 203 -18.89 23.40 18.30
C LEU A 203 -17.40 23.04 18.22
N ASP A 204 -17.03 21.91 18.82
CA ASP A 204 -15.69 21.36 18.70
C ASP A 204 -15.51 20.69 17.33
N LYS A 205 -14.44 21.05 16.61
CA LYS A 205 -14.05 20.42 15.34
C LYS A 205 -12.56 20.11 15.31
N THR A 206 -12.21 19.06 14.57
CA THR A 206 -10.83 18.70 14.28
C THR A 206 -10.62 18.68 12.77
N TYR A 207 -9.59 19.40 12.33
CA TYR A 207 -9.14 19.47 10.94
C TYR A 207 -7.78 18.79 10.86
N SER A 208 -7.70 17.68 10.12
CA SER A 208 -6.45 16.95 9.95
C SER A 208 -6.18 16.63 8.49
N VAL A 209 -4.91 16.48 8.16
CA VAL A 209 -4.47 15.87 6.91
C VAL A 209 -3.69 14.62 7.25
N GLN A 210 -4.25 13.48 6.87
CA GLN A 210 -3.58 12.18 7.00
C GLN A 210 -2.57 12.01 5.86
N ALA A 211 -1.54 11.22 6.12
CA ALA A 211 -0.56 10.89 5.10
C ALA A 211 -1.05 9.71 4.23
N GLU A 212 -1.25 9.98 2.96
CA GLU A 212 -1.36 9.04 1.86
C GLU A 212 0.05 8.73 1.35
N ASN A 213 0.52 7.52 1.71
CA ASN A 213 1.84 7.04 1.35
C ASN A 213 1.69 5.84 0.43
N GLU A 214 2.49 5.78 -0.63
CA GLU A 214 2.51 4.65 -1.53
C GLU A 214 3.94 4.26 -1.88
N ALA A 215 4.16 2.96 -2.00
CA ALA A 215 5.39 2.38 -2.50
C ALA A 215 5.08 1.10 -3.25
N GLY A 216 5.86 0.83 -4.28
CA GLY A 216 5.76 -0.38 -5.05
C GLY A 216 7.10 -0.76 -5.66
N PHE A 217 7.13 -1.98 -6.16
CA PHE A 217 8.27 -2.59 -6.80
C PHE A 217 7.97 -2.84 -8.28
N GLY A 218 8.95 -2.58 -9.13
CA GLY A 218 8.99 -3.07 -10.52
C GLY A 218 10.28 -3.83 -10.77
N SER A 219 10.38 -4.55 -11.89
CA SER A 219 11.60 -5.29 -12.22
C SER A 219 12.65 -4.38 -12.87
N LEU A 220 13.92 -4.61 -12.57
CA LEU A 220 15.08 -3.86 -13.11
C LEU A 220 15.05 -2.35 -12.85
N ARG A 221 14.35 -1.56 -13.69
CA ARG A 221 14.15 -0.10 -13.57
C ARG A 221 12.95 0.37 -14.41
N PRO A 222 12.37 1.56 -14.11
CA PRO A 222 11.20 2.08 -14.82
C PRO A 222 11.39 2.14 -16.35
N GLY A 223 10.48 1.55 -17.11
CA GLY A 223 10.50 1.51 -18.58
C GLY A 223 11.42 0.46 -19.19
N GLU A 224 12.20 -0.27 -18.38
CA GLU A 224 13.02 -1.41 -18.81
C GLU A 224 12.67 -2.69 -18.04
N GLU A 225 11.42 -2.79 -17.57
CA GLU A 225 10.94 -3.95 -16.84
C GLU A 225 11.11 -5.22 -17.69
N ARG A 226 11.71 -6.26 -17.10
CA ARG A 226 11.89 -7.57 -17.75
C ARG A 226 10.82 -8.56 -17.34
N TYR A 227 10.21 -8.34 -16.19
CA TYR A 227 9.22 -9.17 -15.54
C TYR A 227 8.08 -8.32 -14.98
N ASP A 228 6.88 -8.90 -14.99
CA ASP A 228 5.75 -8.40 -14.22
C ASP A 228 5.80 -9.03 -12.82
N VAL A 229 6.26 -8.26 -11.83
CA VAL A 229 6.47 -8.75 -10.46
C VAL A 229 5.18 -9.26 -9.81
N ALA A 230 4.00 -8.84 -10.28
CA ALA A 230 2.72 -9.33 -9.76
C ALA A 230 2.30 -10.67 -10.38
N ARG A 231 2.96 -11.14 -11.45
CA ARG A 231 2.67 -12.41 -12.13
C ARG A 231 3.78 -13.44 -11.96
N GLY A 232 5.03 -12.99 -11.85
CA GLY A 232 6.18 -13.86 -11.66
C GLY A 232 7.49 -13.12 -11.93
N ILE A 233 8.44 -13.23 -11.02
CA ILE A 233 9.83 -12.85 -11.20
C ILE A 233 10.73 -13.94 -10.59
N PRO A 234 11.80 -14.39 -11.28
CA PRO A 234 12.74 -15.35 -10.69
C PRO A 234 13.43 -14.82 -9.44
N SER A 235 13.77 -15.71 -8.50
CA SER A 235 14.68 -15.39 -7.39
C SER A 235 16.07 -14.96 -7.92
N GLY A 236 16.76 -14.09 -7.19
CA GLY A 236 18.04 -13.53 -7.63
C GLY A 236 17.96 -12.39 -8.66
N GLU A 237 16.78 -12.11 -9.22
CA GLU A 237 16.59 -10.95 -10.10
C GLU A 237 16.50 -9.64 -9.30
N SER A 238 16.77 -8.53 -9.99
CA SER A 238 16.69 -7.18 -9.40
C SER A 238 15.32 -6.55 -9.57
N VAL A 239 14.87 -5.86 -8.54
CA VAL A 239 13.72 -4.96 -8.52
C VAL A 239 14.16 -3.53 -8.18
N TYR A 240 13.32 -2.56 -8.53
CA TYR A 240 13.44 -1.18 -8.07
C TYR A 240 12.24 -0.84 -7.19
N LEU A 241 12.45 0.06 -6.24
CA LEU A 241 11.42 0.70 -5.43
C LEU A 241 11.05 2.03 -6.09
N SER A 242 9.74 2.28 -6.21
CA SER A 242 9.19 3.58 -6.58
C SER A 242 7.98 3.92 -5.73
N GLY A 243 7.76 5.18 -5.43
CA GLY A 243 6.58 5.62 -4.69
C GLY A 243 6.71 7.05 -4.20
N LYS A 244 5.81 7.46 -3.31
CA LYS A 244 5.84 8.79 -2.71
C LYS A 244 5.27 8.75 -1.30
N VAL A 245 5.86 9.54 -0.42
CA VAL A 245 5.40 9.71 0.96
C VAL A 245 5.18 11.18 1.25
N GLN A 246 4.16 11.53 2.02
CA GLN A 246 3.96 12.93 2.40
C GLN A 246 5.08 13.40 3.34
N LYS A 247 5.47 14.67 3.23
CA LYS A 247 6.53 15.24 4.07
C LYS A 247 6.08 15.56 5.49
N PHE A 248 4.77 15.75 5.71
CA PHE A 248 4.22 16.00 7.03
C PHE A 248 2.72 15.69 7.11
N MET A 249 2.20 15.63 8.34
CA MET A 249 0.78 15.62 8.69
C MET A 249 0.49 16.73 9.70
N TYR A 250 -0.78 17.06 9.90
CA TYR A 250 -1.18 17.96 10.99
C TYR A 250 -2.55 17.62 11.55
N ASP A 251 -2.78 18.01 12.80
CA ASP A 251 -4.08 18.03 13.46
C ASP A 251 -4.31 19.41 14.07
N ILE A 252 -5.44 20.05 13.77
CA ILE A 252 -5.86 21.32 14.33
C ILE A 252 -7.24 21.11 14.96
N SER A 253 -7.30 21.22 16.28
CA SER A 253 -8.53 21.21 17.05
C SER A 253 -8.98 22.64 17.34
N VAL A 254 -10.25 22.93 17.08
CA VAL A 254 -10.84 24.26 17.25
C VAL A 254 -12.21 24.18 17.90
N GLN A 255 -12.63 25.32 18.43
CA GLN A 255 -13.99 25.63 18.84
C GLN A 255 -14.54 26.72 17.93
N GLU A 256 -15.58 26.38 17.17
CA GLU A 256 -16.38 27.36 16.43
C GLU A 256 -17.43 27.93 17.38
N ILE A 257 -17.30 29.22 17.70
CA ILE A 257 -18.11 29.91 18.70
C ILE A 257 -19.04 30.87 17.99
N SER A 258 -20.35 30.69 18.19
CA SER A 258 -21.37 31.60 17.70
C SER A 258 -22.19 32.18 18.84
N GLY A 259 -22.69 33.39 18.64
CA GLY A 259 -23.47 34.09 19.65
C GLY A 259 -24.11 35.34 19.11
N VAL A 260 -24.66 36.13 20.03
CA VAL A 260 -25.21 37.45 19.74
C VAL A 260 -24.64 38.47 20.71
N VAL A 261 -24.41 39.68 20.23
CA VAL A 261 -24.11 40.85 21.05
C VAL A 261 -25.25 41.84 20.96
N ASN A 262 -25.75 42.26 22.11
CA ASN A 262 -26.79 43.27 22.25
C ASN A 262 -26.12 44.63 22.47
N ILE A 263 -26.04 45.43 21.41
CA ILE A 263 -25.38 46.74 21.41
C ILE A 263 -26.38 47.80 21.89
N PRO A 264 -26.10 48.54 22.97
CA PRO A 264 -27.00 49.58 23.46
C PRO A 264 -26.98 50.80 22.52
N VAL A 265 -28.15 51.21 22.05
CA VAL A 265 -28.36 52.38 21.21
C VAL A 265 -29.23 53.38 21.93
N LYS A 266 -28.75 54.62 21.99
CA LYS A 266 -29.46 55.75 22.60
C LYS A 266 -30.32 56.47 21.57
N VAL A 267 -31.63 56.46 21.76
CA VAL A 267 -32.59 57.21 20.94
C VAL A 267 -32.99 58.48 21.67
N GLY A 268 -32.61 59.63 21.10
CA GLY A 268 -33.00 60.95 21.62
C GLY A 268 -34.28 61.45 20.98
N THR A 269 -35.23 61.91 21.80
CA THR A 269 -36.47 62.58 21.37
C THR A 269 -36.62 63.90 22.10
N VAL A 270 -36.99 64.98 21.41
CA VAL A 270 -37.39 66.23 22.05
C VAL A 270 -38.91 66.32 22.04
N TYR A 271 -39.53 66.30 23.21
CA TYR A 271 -40.98 66.49 23.34
C TYR A 271 -41.29 67.96 23.54
N HIS A 272 -42.02 68.54 22.60
CA HIS A 272 -42.54 69.90 22.68
C HIS A 272 -43.95 69.85 23.30
N LEU A 273 -44.03 70.13 24.60
CA LEU A 273 -45.24 69.97 25.40
C LEU A 273 -46.04 71.28 25.43
N LYS A 274 -47.36 71.21 25.18
CA LYS A 274 -48.27 72.37 25.22
C LYS A 274 -49.48 72.13 26.14
N TRP A 275 -49.82 73.11 26.96
CA TRP A 275 -51.05 73.11 27.76
C TRP A 275 -51.51 74.55 28.06
N TYR A 276 -52.74 74.72 28.53
CA TYR A 276 -53.21 76.00 29.06
C TYR A 276 -53.15 75.98 30.58
N ASP A 277 -52.69 77.03 31.25
CA ASP A 277 -52.74 77.10 32.71
C ASP A 277 -54.17 77.36 33.23
N THR A 278 -54.34 77.35 34.55
CA THR A 278 -55.63 77.66 35.21
C THR A 278 -56.13 79.09 34.98
N SER A 279 -55.28 79.98 34.47
CA SER A 279 -55.60 81.36 34.09
C SER A 279 -55.89 81.53 32.58
N GLY A 280 -55.78 80.45 31.79
CA GLY A 280 -56.01 80.44 30.34
C GLY A 280 -54.80 80.85 29.49
N ASN A 281 -53.61 80.99 30.07
CA ASN A 281 -52.39 81.29 29.32
C ASN A 281 -51.81 80.02 28.69
N LEU A 282 -51.29 80.13 27.47
CA LEU A 282 -50.58 79.04 26.81
C LEU A 282 -49.20 78.83 27.46
N CYS A 283 -48.94 77.62 27.91
CA CYS A 283 -47.66 77.18 28.42
C CYS A 283 -46.99 76.21 27.43
N GLU A 284 -45.69 76.39 27.23
CA GLU A 284 -44.87 75.53 26.38
C GLU A 284 -43.58 75.10 27.10
N GLU A 285 -43.17 73.85 26.92
CA GLU A 285 -41.94 73.31 27.49
C GLU A 285 -41.31 72.28 26.54
N ASP A 286 -40.00 72.41 26.29
CA ASP A 286 -39.21 71.39 25.61
C ASP A 286 -38.57 70.44 26.62
N GLN A 287 -38.86 69.15 26.50
CA GLN A 287 -38.22 68.11 27.28
C GLN A 287 -37.47 67.11 26.40
N ALA A 288 -36.15 67.10 26.52
CA ALA A 288 -35.30 66.07 25.93
C ALA A 288 -35.40 64.77 26.73
N VAL A 289 -35.71 63.68 26.05
CA VAL A 289 -35.81 62.34 26.60
C VAL A 289 -34.89 61.39 25.84
N GLU A 290 -34.17 60.58 26.60
CA GLU A 290 -33.30 59.53 26.07
C GLU A 290 -33.90 58.16 26.41
N ARG A 291 -34.04 57.30 25.40
CA ARG A 291 -34.43 55.89 25.57
C ARG A 291 -33.32 54.99 25.06
N TRP A 292 -33.14 53.85 25.70
CA TRP A 292 -32.10 52.88 25.35
C TRP A 292 -32.74 51.59 24.81
N TYR A 293 -32.26 51.15 23.65
CA TYR A 293 -32.70 49.92 22.99
C TYR A 293 -31.50 49.05 22.65
N TYR A 294 -31.71 47.74 22.50
CA TYR A 294 -30.68 46.83 22.02
C TYR A 294 -30.79 46.60 20.53
N VAL A 295 -29.69 46.83 19.80
CA VAL A 295 -29.49 46.26 18.46
C VAL A 295 -28.74 44.95 18.62
N THR A 296 -29.41 43.84 18.35
CA THR A 296 -28.80 42.50 18.40
C THR A 296 -28.03 42.24 17.11
N LYS A 297 -26.74 41.91 17.23
CA LYS A 297 -25.88 41.51 16.11
C LYS A 297 -25.34 40.09 16.33
N PRO A 298 -25.44 39.19 15.34
CA PRO A 298 -24.81 37.88 15.44
C PRO A 298 -23.29 38.01 15.36
N PHE A 299 -22.58 37.08 15.98
CA PHE A 299 -21.15 36.94 15.78
C PHE A 299 -20.74 35.47 15.65
N PHE A 300 -19.68 35.22 14.89
CA PHE A 300 -19.04 33.92 14.72
C PHE A 300 -17.52 34.08 14.64
N TYR A 301 -16.78 33.26 15.40
CA TYR A 301 -15.32 33.16 15.31
C TYR A 301 -14.82 31.76 15.67
N THR A 302 -13.62 31.43 15.20
CA THR A 302 -12.95 30.16 15.45
C THR A 302 -11.82 30.35 16.46
N LYS A 303 -11.86 29.59 17.56
CA LYS A 303 -10.81 29.55 18.59
C LYS A 303 -10.02 28.25 18.49
N VAL A 304 -8.69 28.33 18.48
CA VAL A 304 -7.83 27.14 18.44
C VAL A 304 -7.66 26.56 19.85
N THR A 305 -7.96 25.27 20.00
CA THR A 305 -7.81 24.54 21.27
C THR A 305 -6.58 23.62 21.27
N GLY A 306 -6.09 23.22 20.09
CA GLY A 306 -4.83 22.50 19.92
C GLY A 306 -4.38 22.49 18.47
N ALA A 307 -3.08 22.49 18.23
CA ALA A 307 -2.53 22.37 16.89
C ALA A 307 -1.19 21.64 16.94
N LYS A 308 -1.04 20.59 16.14
CA LYS A 308 0.19 19.81 16.02
C LYS A 308 0.52 19.55 14.56
N LYS A 309 1.80 19.62 14.23
CA LYS A 309 2.37 19.18 12.96
C LYS A 309 3.33 18.03 13.23
N TYR A 310 3.28 16.99 12.40
CA TYR A 310 4.12 15.81 12.48
C TYR A 310 4.98 15.73 11.21
N ASP A 311 6.28 15.86 11.34
CA ASP A 311 7.25 15.84 10.25
C ASP A 311 7.71 14.43 9.94
N LEU A 312 7.97 14.15 8.66
CA LEU A 312 8.49 12.87 8.21
C LEU A 312 9.84 12.56 8.88
N GLN A 313 9.88 11.46 9.62
CA GLN A 313 11.02 11.11 10.50
C GLN A 313 11.76 9.85 10.05
N SER A 314 11.05 8.85 9.50
CA SER A 314 11.70 7.67 8.92
C SER A 314 10.79 6.95 7.95
N ILE A 315 11.40 6.32 6.93
CA ILE A 315 10.72 5.52 5.92
C ILE A 315 11.41 4.15 5.90
N LYS A 316 10.63 3.09 6.16
CA LYS A 316 11.12 1.71 6.12
C LYS A 316 10.23 0.87 5.23
N ILE A 317 10.85 0.09 4.36
CA ILE A 317 10.16 -0.86 3.48
C ILE A 317 10.69 -2.24 3.80
N LYS A 318 9.78 -3.17 4.10
CA LYS A 318 10.09 -4.57 4.36
C LYS A 318 9.31 -5.45 3.39
N ASN A 319 9.97 -6.46 2.84
CA ASN A 319 9.33 -7.54 2.11
C ASN A 319 10.21 -8.78 2.31
N ASN A 320 9.63 -9.93 2.64
CA ASN A 320 10.39 -11.11 3.06
C ASN A 320 11.25 -11.75 1.96
N CYS A 321 11.13 -11.33 0.70
CA CYS A 321 12.01 -11.77 -0.39
C CYS A 321 13.18 -10.83 -0.69
N ILE A 322 13.30 -9.69 0.00
CA ILE A 322 14.39 -8.71 -0.18
C ILE A 322 14.93 -8.24 1.18
N SER A 323 16.09 -7.60 1.17
CA SER A 323 16.60 -6.92 2.36
C SER A 323 15.74 -5.72 2.75
N GLU A 324 15.63 -5.42 4.04
CA GLU A 324 14.95 -4.21 4.53
C GLU A 324 15.58 -2.95 3.92
N ILE A 325 14.74 -2.06 3.42
CA ILE A 325 15.14 -0.78 2.85
C ILE A 325 14.80 0.32 3.84
N THR A 326 15.79 1.10 4.24
CA THR A 326 15.59 2.37 4.94
C THR A 326 15.91 3.51 4.00
N VAL A 327 15.01 4.48 3.89
CA VAL A 327 15.21 5.71 3.12
C VAL A 327 15.30 6.89 4.09
N SER A 328 16.30 7.73 3.90
CA SER A 328 16.47 8.95 4.69
C SER A 328 15.37 9.95 4.34
N PRO A 329 14.67 10.53 5.32
CA PRO A 329 13.68 11.56 5.06
C PRO A 329 14.36 12.85 4.60
N GLU A 330 13.76 13.54 3.65
CA GLU A 330 14.09 14.91 3.30
C GLU A 330 13.51 15.83 4.38
N ASN A 331 14.33 16.69 4.96
CA ASN A 331 13.87 17.62 6.00
C ASN A 331 12.80 18.55 5.45
N ASP A 332 11.67 18.65 6.15
CA ASP A 332 10.72 19.75 6.00
C ASP A 332 11.04 20.82 7.04
N THR A 333 11.33 22.05 6.61
CA THR A 333 11.80 23.14 7.49
C THR A 333 10.69 24.01 8.05
N GLY A 334 9.44 23.83 7.59
CA GLY A 334 8.32 24.63 8.06
C GLY A 334 7.80 24.16 9.43
N GLY A 335 7.26 25.09 10.23
CA GLY A 335 6.64 24.78 11.52
C GLY A 335 5.13 24.98 11.52
N ILE A 336 4.51 24.74 12.67
CA ILE A 336 3.15 25.19 12.96
C ILE A 336 3.19 26.41 13.88
N THR A 337 2.50 27.48 13.49
CA THR A 337 2.42 28.72 14.27
C THR A 337 0.97 28.98 14.63
N VAL A 338 0.69 29.19 15.92
CA VAL A 338 -0.63 29.52 16.43
C VAL A 338 -0.60 30.85 17.16
N LYS A 339 -1.56 31.73 16.86
CA LYS A 339 -1.80 32.96 17.62
C LYS A 339 -3.19 32.88 18.26
N ASN A 340 -3.23 32.84 19.58
CA ASN A 340 -4.47 32.74 20.35
C ASN A 340 -4.84 34.09 20.99
N TYR A 341 -6.09 34.54 20.81
CA TYR A 341 -6.59 35.79 21.39
C TYR A 341 -7.36 35.60 22.70
N GLY A 342 -7.75 34.37 23.05
CA GLY A 342 -8.27 34.00 24.36
C GLY A 342 -9.80 33.91 24.44
N ASN A 343 -10.44 34.94 25.01
CA ASN A 343 -11.88 34.95 25.28
C ASN A 343 -12.67 35.74 24.22
N ALA A 344 -14.00 35.63 24.22
CA ALA A 344 -14.87 36.26 23.22
C ALA A 344 -14.63 37.77 23.06
N GLN A 345 -14.36 38.50 24.16
CA GLN A 345 -14.10 39.95 24.15
C GLN A 345 -12.81 40.32 23.40
N LYS A 346 -11.89 39.39 23.23
CA LYS A 346 -10.64 39.57 22.47
C LYS A 346 -10.76 39.17 21.00
N HIS A 347 -11.91 38.63 20.60
CA HIS A 347 -12.24 38.21 19.24
C HIS A 347 -13.25 39.13 18.55
N MET A 348 -13.77 40.15 19.27
CA MET A 348 -14.76 41.05 18.71
C MET A 348 -14.58 42.49 19.17
N ALA A 349 -15.03 43.42 18.35
CA ALA A 349 -15.15 44.84 18.65
C ALA A 349 -16.49 45.37 18.13
N THR A 350 -17.22 46.08 18.97
CA THR A 350 -18.51 46.69 18.63
C THR A 350 -18.40 48.20 18.46
N THR A 351 -19.30 48.77 17.67
CA THR A 351 -19.46 50.24 17.59
C THR A 351 -19.88 50.80 18.95
N LYS A 352 -19.08 51.70 19.53
CA LYS A 352 -19.38 52.34 20.82
C LYS A 352 -20.14 53.65 20.62
N GLY A 353 -21.01 54.00 21.57
CA GLY A 353 -21.74 55.27 21.59
C GLY A 353 -22.78 55.43 20.49
N CYS A 354 -23.42 54.34 20.06
CA CYS A 354 -24.45 54.37 19.01
C CYS A 354 -25.64 55.25 19.43
N THR A 355 -26.02 56.19 18.56
CA THR A 355 -27.16 57.09 18.79
C THR A 355 -28.08 57.14 17.57
N ALA A 356 -29.36 57.38 17.82
CA ALA A 356 -30.37 57.69 16.81
C ALA A 356 -31.27 58.83 17.31
N SER A 357 -31.96 59.51 16.40
CA SER A 357 -32.87 60.61 16.74
C SER A 357 -34.27 60.29 16.25
N ALA A 358 -35.26 60.48 17.12
CA ALA A 358 -36.68 60.47 16.75
C ALA A 358 -37.20 61.87 16.38
N GLY A 359 -36.32 62.89 16.37
CA GLY A 359 -36.69 64.27 16.10
C GLY A 359 -37.51 64.91 17.21
N ILE A 360 -38.41 65.81 16.81
CA ILE A 360 -39.28 66.60 17.70
C ILE A 360 -40.71 66.03 17.63
N VAL A 361 -41.31 65.77 18.79
CA VAL A 361 -42.70 65.28 18.90
C VAL A 361 -43.52 66.30 19.70
N THR A 362 -44.60 66.83 19.12
CA THR A 362 -45.51 67.74 19.83
C THR A 362 -46.59 66.97 20.57
N VAL A 363 -46.76 67.25 21.87
CA VAL A 363 -47.85 66.68 22.69
C VAL A 363 -48.62 67.83 23.31
N GLN A 364 -49.92 67.87 23.05
CA GLN A 364 -50.81 68.92 23.56
C GLN A 364 -51.85 68.33 24.50
N SER A 365 -51.98 68.91 25.69
CA SER A 365 -53.07 68.59 26.62
C SER A 365 -54.33 69.38 26.28
N MET A 366 -55.48 68.75 26.51
CA MET A 366 -56.82 69.37 26.38
C MET A 366 -57.37 69.85 27.74
N ASN A 367 -56.65 69.60 28.83
CA ASN A 367 -56.96 70.11 30.17
C ASN A 367 -55.95 71.20 30.57
N ASN A 368 -56.13 71.76 31.76
CA ASN A 368 -55.29 72.85 32.24
C ASN A 368 -53.96 72.37 32.86
N GLN A 369 -53.45 71.20 32.44
CA GLN A 369 -52.29 70.54 33.04
C GLN A 369 -51.25 70.17 32.00
N ARG A 370 -49.98 70.22 32.41
CA ARG A 370 -48.85 69.79 31.60
C ARG A 370 -49.02 68.31 31.20
N PRO A 371 -48.98 67.96 29.91
CA PRO A 371 -49.17 66.58 29.47
C PRO A 371 -48.00 65.68 29.89
N ASP A 372 -48.30 64.39 30.01
CA ASP A 372 -47.30 63.36 30.25
C ASP A 372 -46.56 62.96 28.98
N ILE A 373 -45.33 62.51 29.15
CA ILE A 373 -44.55 61.99 28.05
C ILE A 373 -45.06 60.58 27.71
N PRO A 374 -45.55 60.35 26.49
CA PRO A 374 -46.12 59.07 26.11
C PRO A 374 -45.06 57.97 26.10
N GLU A 375 -45.43 56.77 26.55
CA GLU A 375 -44.64 55.57 26.29
C GLU A 375 -44.70 55.26 24.79
N GLN A 376 -43.55 55.18 24.14
CA GLN A 376 -43.44 54.89 22.72
C GLN A 376 -42.34 53.86 22.50
N ASP A 377 -42.62 52.85 21.68
CA ASP A 377 -41.59 51.94 21.19
C ASP A 377 -40.87 52.57 19.99
N GLN A 378 -39.59 52.88 20.18
CA GLN A 378 -38.70 53.46 19.18
C GLN A 378 -37.60 52.46 18.77
N SER A 379 -37.80 51.16 19.04
CA SER A 379 -36.88 50.09 18.68
C SER A 379 -36.54 50.08 17.18
N GLY A 380 -37.51 50.34 16.30
CA GLY A 380 -37.28 50.43 14.85
C GLY A 380 -36.29 51.55 14.43
N LEU A 381 -36.29 52.68 15.14
CA LEU A 381 -35.31 53.76 14.91
C LEU A 381 -33.92 53.37 15.43
N ALA A 382 -33.86 52.66 16.56
CA ALA A 382 -32.61 52.11 17.07
C ALA A 382 -31.96 51.12 16.08
N GLN A 383 -32.76 50.30 15.38
CA GLN A 383 -32.24 49.37 14.37
C GLN A 383 -31.64 50.06 13.14
N SER A 384 -31.97 51.34 12.92
CA SER A 384 -31.38 52.15 11.86
C SER A 384 -30.04 52.79 12.25
N ALA A 385 -29.60 52.64 13.50
CA ALA A 385 -28.28 53.09 13.92
C ALA A 385 -27.17 52.21 13.31
N LEU A 386 -26.00 52.80 13.05
CA LEU A 386 -24.82 52.12 12.50
C LEU A 386 -24.09 51.24 13.54
N ALA A 387 -24.85 50.45 14.30
CA ALA A 387 -24.32 49.45 15.21
C ALA A 387 -23.77 48.27 14.41
N ALA A 388 -22.50 47.93 14.63
CA ALA A 388 -21.82 46.82 13.97
C ALA A 388 -20.98 46.04 14.98
N VAL A 389 -20.73 44.77 14.66
CA VAL A 389 -19.76 43.92 15.34
C VAL A 389 -18.74 43.43 14.32
N HIS A 390 -17.47 43.71 14.61
CA HIS A 390 -16.33 43.17 13.88
C HIS A 390 -15.76 42.00 14.66
N VAL A 391 -15.48 40.90 13.99
CA VAL A 391 -14.96 39.66 14.59
C VAL A 391 -13.73 39.17 13.86
N TRP A 392 -12.87 38.43 14.56
CA TRP A 392 -11.69 37.77 14.00
C TRP A 392 -11.42 36.46 14.76
N SER A 393 -10.95 35.46 14.03
CA SER A 393 -10.56 34.16 14.59
C SER A 393 -9.15 34.19 15.18
N ASP A 394 -8.74 33.11 15.82
CA ASP A 394 -7.32 32.83 16.06
C ASP A 394 -6.56 32.68 14.73
N LYS A 395 -5.22 32.65 14.77
CA LYS A 395 -4.41 32.43 13.56
C LYS A 395 -3.74 31.06 13.60
N VAL A 396 -3.76 30.35 12.47
CA VAL A 396 -2.96 29.12 12.28
C VAL A 396 -2.22 29.18 10.96
N LEU A 397 -0.90 29.00 11.01
CA LEU A 397 -0.06 28.77 9.84
C LEU A 397 0.61 27.41 9.95
N VAL A 398 0.58 26.64 8.88
CA VAL A 398 1.36 25.39 8.72
C VAL A 398 2.32 25.62 7.56
N ASN A 399 3.62 25.52 7.80
CA ASN A 399 4.66 25.81 6.80
C ASN A 399 4.40 27.13 6.05
N GLU A 400 4.19 28.21 6.81
CA GLU A 400 3.89 29.56 6.31
C GLU A 400 2.55 29.73 5.57
N LYS A 401 1.84 28.64 5.24
CA LYS A 401 0.50 28.68 4.67
C LYS A 401 -0.54 28.97 5.76
N VAL A 402 -1.32 30.03 5.56
CA VAL A 402 -2.43 30.40 6.44
C VAL A 402 -3.56 29.39 6.25
N LEU A 403 -3.87 28.63 7.31
CA LEU A 403 -5.04 27.76 7.38
C LEU A 403 -6.19 28.40 8.15
N LEU A 404 -5.91 29.36 9.02
CA LEU A 404 -6.92 30.17 9.70
C LEU A 404 -6.40 31.61 9.79
N SER A 405 -7.14 32.57 9.22
CA SER A 405 -6.77 33.98 9.25
C SER A 405 -7.32 34.69 10.48
N ASP A 406 -6.55 35.66 10.99
CA ASP A 406 -6.97 36.60 12.03
C ASP A 406 -7.46 37.94 11.47
N ASP A 407 -7.86 37.95 10.19
CA ASP A 407 -8.46 39.11 9.54
C ASP A 407 -9.83 39.46 10.15
N ARG A 408 -10.18 40.76 10.09
CA ARG A 408 -11.40 41.28 10.69
C ARG A 408 -12.55 41.30 9.69
N TYR A 409 -13.66 40.70 10.07
CA TYR A 409 -14.88 40.62 9.27
C TYR A 409 -16.08 41.16 10.03
N ILE A 410 -17.16 41.49 9.32
CA ILE A 410 -18.44 41.87 9.93
C ILE A 410 -19.19 40.59 10.25
N GLU A 411 -19.59 40.41 11.51
CA GLU A 411 -20.43 39.32 12.02
C GLU A 411 -19.82 37.89 11.91
N ASN A 412 -19.09 37.51 10.86
CA ASN A 412 -18.57 36.15 10.67
C ASN A 412 -17.09 36.16 10.29
N ALA A 413 -16.24 35.62 11.16
CA ALA A 413 -14.82 35.42 10.88
C ALA A 413 -14.53 34.08 10.17
N ASP A 414 -13.31 33.93 9.66
CA ASP A 414 -12.87 32.74 8.94
C ASP A 414 -12.90 31.46 9.79
N THR A 415 -13.11 30.33 9.12
CA THR A 415 -12.92 28.98 9.66
C THR A 415 -11.60 28.37 9.14
N VAL A 416 -11.25 27.20 9.66
CA VAL A 416 -10.04 26.50 9.23
C VAL A 416 -10.22 26.02 7.78
N GLY A 417 -9.38 26.52 6.88
CA GLY A 417 -9.29 26.10 5.49
C GLY A 417 -8.45 24.83 5.30
N THR A 418 -8.35 24.37 4.05
CA THR A 418 -7.57 23.18 3.68
C THR A 418 -6.13 23.52 3.29
N TYR A 419 -5.18 22.67 3.68
CA TYR A 419 -3.82 22.77 3.14
C TYR A 419 -3.73 22.47 1.63
N GLY A 420 -4.71 21.75 1.06
CA GLY A 420 -4.64 21.29 -0.33
C GLY A 420 -3.63 20.14 -0.47
N SER A 421 -2.80 20.17 -1.52
CA SER A 421 -1.76 19.14 -1.73
C SER A 421 -0.57 19.35 -0.80
N VAL A 422 -0.36 18.41 0.12
CA VAL A 422 0.85 18.37 0.95
C VAL A 422 2.03 17.93 0.09
N PRO A 423 3.21 18.58 0.19
CA PRO A 423 4.42 18.15 -0.48
C PRO A 423 4.76 16.70 -0.19
N VAL A 424 5.24 15.99 -1.21
CA VAL A 424 5.69 14.60 -1.11
C VAL A 424 7.21 14.51 -1.26
N GLN A 425 7.80 13.47 -0.70
CA GLN A 425 9.12 12.98 -1.03
C GLN A 425 8.96 11.78 -1.96
N GLU A 426 9.57 11.85 -3.14
CA GLU A 426 9.64 10.73 -4.08
C GLU A 426 10.58 9.66 -3.52
N LEU A 427 10.15 8.41 -3.60
CA LEU A 427 10.94 7.24 -3.26
C LEU A 427 11.47 6.64 -4.56
N TYR A 428 12.79 6.54 -4.70
CA TYR A 428 13.40 5.78 -5.78
C TYR A 428 14.65 5.07 -5.29
N ARG A 429 14.73 3.76 -5.55
CA ARG A 429 15.95 2.98 -5.32
C ARG A 429 16.00 1.80 -6.28
N GLU A 430 17.10 1.67 -7.01
CA GLU A 430 17.35 0.54 -7.91
C GLU A 430 18.36 -0.45 -7.32
N GLY A 431 18.55 -1.58 -8.00
CA GLY A 431 19.55 -2.60 -7.62
C GLY A 431 19.18 -3.39 -6.36
N ILE A 432 17.89 -3.42 -5.99
CA ILE A 432 17.42 -4.26 -4.88
C ILE A 432 17.30 -5.68 -5.41
N VAL A 433 18.06 -6.62 -4.86
CA VAL A 433 18.09 -8.01 -5.33
C VAL A 433 17.14 -8.86 -4.51
N ILE A 434 16.30 -9.66 -5.18
CA ILE A 434 15.49 -10.70 -4.56
C ILE A 434 16.44 -11.79 -4.05
N ASP A 435 16.28 -12.21 -2.80
CA ASP A 435 17.08 -13.30 -2.22
C ASP A 435 17.08 -14.50 -3.17
N GLN A 436 18.28 -14.98 -3.53
CA GLN A 436 18.46 -16.08 -4.46
C GLN A 436 17.72 -17.35 -4.04
N TYR A 437 17.54 -17.53 -2.72
CA TYR A 437 16.88 -18.68 -2.12
C TYR A 437 15.45 -18.38 -1.65
N ALA A 438 14.89 -17.20 -1.98
CA ALA A 438 13.48 -16.94 -1.76
C ALA A 438 12.64 -17.98 -2.52
N GLY A 439 11.85 -18.77 -1.79
CA GLY A 439 10.98 -19.80 -2.36
C GLY A 439 9.98 -19.20 -3.35
N ASN A 440 9.44 -20.05 -4.22
CA ASN A 440 8.34 -19.64 -5.07
C ASN A 440 7.10 -19.36 -4.20
N GLY A 441 6.49 -18.20 -4.39
CA GLY A 441 5.38 -17.74 -3.56
C GLY A 441 5.04 -16.28 -3.75
N GLU A 442 4.07 -15.81 -2.97
CA GLU A 442 3.64 -14.42 -2.95
C GLU A 442 4.22 -13.73 -1.72
N TYR A 443 4.86 -12.58 -1.93
CA TYR A 443 5.52 -11.82 -0.88
C TYR A 443 4.93 -10.43 -0.78
N ASP A 444 4.12 -10.23 0.25
CA ASP A 444 3.59 -8.92 0.61
C ASP A 444 4.70 -8.03 1.15
N GLY A 445 4.74 -6.79 0.65
CA GLY A 445 5.60 -5.75 1.22
C GLY A 445 4.81 -4.80 2.11
N ASN A 446 5.52 -4.21 3.07
CA ASN A 446 5.01 -3.22 3.99
C ASN A 446 5.87 -1.97 3.93
N LEU A 447 5.23 -0.82 3.71
CA LEU A 447 5.78 0.51 3.86
C LEU A 447 5.37 1.04 5.24
N SER A 448 6.35 1.27 6.10
CA SER A 448 6.19 1.86 7.42
C SER A 448 6.81 3.25 7.45
N VAL A 449 5.97 4.27 7.62
CA VAL A 449 6.39 5.67 7.65
C VAL A 449 6.10 6.24 9.03
N VAL A 450 7.13 6.80 9.67
CA VAL A 450 7.03 7.43 10.98
C VAL A 450 7.06 8.94 10.81
N TYR A 451 6.11 9.62 11.43
CA TYR A 451 6.03 11.05 11.54
C TYR A 451 6.16 11.48 12.99
N ARG A 452 6.90 12.56 13.27
CA ARG A 452 7.20 13.03 14.62
C ARG A 452 6.88 14.51 14.77
N ALA A 453 6.18 14.88 15.83
CA ALA A 453 5.93 16.28 16.18
C ALA A 453 7.06 16.86 17.05
N SER A 454 7.11 18.18 17.15
CA SER A 454 8.12 18.91 17.92
C SER A 454 8.13 18.60 19.43
N ASP A 455 7.01 18.11 19.98
CA ASP A 455 6.89 17.67 21.37
C ASP A 455 7.40 16.22 21.60
N GLY A 456 7.90 15.56 20.56
CA GLY A 456 8.38 14.19 20.58
C GLY A 456 7.29 13.13 20.34
N SER A 457 6.02 13.50 20.16
CA SER A 457 4.97 12.54 19.84
C SER A 457 5.11 11.98 18.42
N GLU A 458 4.85 10.69 18.25
CA GLU A 458 5.01 9.99 16.97
C GLU A 458 3.71 9.37 16.47
N LYS A 459 3.59 9.28 15.15
CA LYS A 459 2.56 8.53 14.45
C LYS A 459 3.21 7.64 13.40
N THR A 460 2.86 6.36 13.41
CA THR A 460 3.33 5.39 12.41
C THR A 460 2.18 5.03 11.48
N ILE A 461 2.40 5.22 10.19
CA ILE A 461 1.47 4.84 9.13
C ILE A 461 2.05 3.63 8.40
N ASN A 462 1.34 2.51 8.47
CA ASN A 462 1.71 1.29 7.76
C ASN A 462 0.79 1.10 6.56
N THR A 463 1.37 0.92 5.38
CA THR A 463 0.66 0.70 4.11
C THR A 463 1.26 -0.52 3.42
N GLY A 464 0.44 -1.23 2.64
CA GLY A 464 0.94 -2.33 1.81
C GLY A 464 1.66 -1.78 0.58
N THR A 465 2.66 -2.53 0.08
CA THR A 465 3.15 -2.34 -1.28
C THR A 465 2.40 -3.27 -2.24
N ASN A 466 2.74 -3.23 -3.53
CA ASN A 466 2.36 -4.34 -4.41
C ASN A 466 3.08 -5.65 -4.00
N ILE A 467 2.47 -6.77 -4.38
CA ILE A 467 2.98 -8.12 -4.14
C ILE A 467 4.12 -8.41 -5.12
N ILE A 468 5.20 -9.00 -4.62
CA ILE A 468 6.23 -9.63 -5.46
C ILE A 468 5.95 -11.14 -5.48
N LYS A 469 5.60 -11.67 -6.66
CA LYS A 469 5.43 -13.11 -6.87
C LYS A 469 6.75 -13.71 -7.34
N VAL A 470 7.48 -14.33 -6.43
CA VAL A 470 8.71 -15.04 -6.77
C VAL A 470 8.33 -16.36 -7.44
N HIS A 471 8.83 -16.60 -8.64
CA HIS A 471 8.62 -17.84 -9.38
C HIS A 471 9.83 -18.15 -10.26
N THR A 472 10.78 -18.87 -9.71
CA THR A 472 12.03 -19.24 -10.37
C THR A 472 11.78 -20.35 -11.41
N PRO A 473 11.87 -20.05 -12.71
CA PRO A 473 11.50 -20.99 -13.75
C PRO A 473 12.59 -22.01 -14.01
N VAL A 474 12.18 -23.26 -14.19
CA VAL A 474 13.01 -24.33 -14.75
C VAL A 474 12.21 -25.10 -15.79
N ALA A 475 12.90 -25.57 -16.81
CA ALA A 475 12.38 -26.49 -17.82
C ALA A 475 13.27 -27.74 -17.87
N ALA A 476 12.75 -28.81 -18.45
CA ALA A 476 13.48 -30.04 -18.65
C ALA A 476 13.22 -30.57 -20.07
N ALA A 477 14.31 -30.79 -20.80
CA ALA A 477 14.31 -31.47 -22.07
C ALA A 477 15.40 -32.56 -22.07
N LEU A 478 14.97 -33.82 -22.03
CA LEU A 478 15.85 -34.98 -22.03
C LEU A 478 16.13 -35.46 -23.45
N LYS A 479 17.39 -35.77 -23.73
CA LYS A 479 17.79 -36.47 -24.94
C LYS A 479 18.82 -37.54 -24.59
N VAL A 480 18.61 -38.74 -25.12
CA VAL A 480 19.55 -39.86 -25.03
C VAL A 480 19.99 -40.23 -26.45
N CYS A 481 21.29 -40.33 -26.66
CA CYS A 481 21.88 -40.69 -27.95
C CYS A 481 22.86 -41.83 -27.77
N GLY A 482 22.68 -42.93 -28.50
CA GLY A 482 23.70 -43.97 -28.59
C GLY A 482 24.85 -43.61 -29.50
N ASP A 483 25.88 -44.43 -29.45
CA ASP A 483 27.01 -44.36 -30.37
C ASP A 483 26.69 -45.10 -31.67
N LYS A 484 26.52 -44.33 -32.76
CA LYS A 484 26.25 -44.90 -34.09
C LYS A 484 27.31 -45.90 -34.54
N THR A 485 28.57 -45.70 -34.16
CA THR A 485 29.69 -46.55 -34.60
C THR A 485 29.62 -47.96 -34.01
N ASN A 486 28.75 -48.19 -33.03
CA ASN A 486 28.48 -49.47 -32.38
C ASN A 486 27.09 -50.02 -32.67
N ASN A 487 26.26 -49.30 -33.42
CA ASN A 487 24.88 -49.68 -33.67
C ASN A 487 24.76 -50.47 -35.00
N GLU A 488 24.41 -51.75 -34.88
CA GLU A 488 24.24 -52.74 -35.95
C GLU A 488 22.76 -52.94 -36.35
N ASN A 489 21.85 -52.17 -35.77
CA ASN A 489 20.42 -52.25 -36.07
C ASN A 489 20.18 -52.00 -37.56
N ILE A 490 19.40 -52.88 -38.19
CA ILE A 490 19.02 -52.74 -39.61
C ILE A 490 18.07 -51.57 -39.84
N VAL A 491 17.31 -51.15 -38.82
CA VAL A 491 16.45 -49.95 -38.84
C VAL A 491 16.86 -49.03 -37.68
N PRO A 492 18.01 -48.35 -37.79
CA PRO A 492 18.61 -47.70 -36.65
C PRO A 492 17.87 -46.41 -36.25
N GLN A 493 17.79 -46.17 -34.95
CA GLN A 493 17.28 -44.94 -34.35
C GLN A 493 18.38 -44.20 -33.59
N SER A 494 18.26 -42.88 -33.41
CA SER A 494 19.28 -42.10 -32.70
C SER A 494 19.34 -42.40 -31.20
N ASN A 495 18.24 -42.85 -30.64
CA ASN A 495 18.04 -43.25 -29.24
C ASN A 495 18.23 -44.77 -29.02
N ASP A 496 18.72 -45.51 -30.02
CA ASP A 496 19.23 -46.85 -29.82
C ASP A 496 20.48 -46.77 -28.92
N VAL A 497 20.50 -47.51 -27.81
CA VAL A 497 21.67 -47.68 -26.96
C VAL A 497 22.10 -49.15 -26.99
N VAL A 498 23.40 -49.39 -27.16
CA VAL A 498 23.93 -50.73 -27.40
C VAL A 498 24.43 -51.32 -26.08
N ALA A 499 24.00 -52.55 -25.77
CA ALA A 499 24.41 -53.26 -24.56
C ALA A 499 25.96 -53.33 -24.45
N GLY A 500 26.49 -53.03 -23.26
CA GLY A 500 27.93 -52.97 -23.01
C GLY A 500 28.66 -51.68 -23.46
N GLU A 501 28.02 -50.86 -24.30
CA GLU A 501 28.64 -49.68 -24.91
C GLU A 501 28.30 -48.37 -24.17
N ARG A 502 28.99 -47.30 -24.56
CA ARG A 502 28.76 -45.96 -24.01
C ARG A 502 27.70 -45.21 -24.82
N PHE A 503 26.88 -44.44 -24.11
CA PHE A 503 25.87 -43.54 -24.69
C PHE A 503 25.89 -42.17 -24.01
N LEU A 504 25.31 -41.18 -24.67
CA LEU A 504 25.26 -39.79 -24.23
C LEU A 504 23.87 -39.44 -23.72
N VAL A 505 23.82 -38.73 -22.60
CA VAL A 505 22.61 -38.14 -22.05
C VAL A 505 22.81 -36.63 -22.01
N SER A 506 21.85 -35.86 -22.51
CA SER A 506 21.82 -34.42 -22.34
C SER A 506 20.47 -33.98 -21.77
N ILE A 507 20.51 -33.18 -20.72
CA ILE A 507 19.34 -32.55 -20.11
C ILE A 507 19.49 -31.04 -20.29
N SER A 508 18.58 -30.42 -21.04
CA SER A 508 18.56 -28.97 -21.21
C SER A 508 17.51 -28.35 -20.31
N ALA A 509 17.85 -27.19 -19.71
CA ALA A 509 16.89 -26.30 -19.06
C ALA A 509 16.23 -25.31 -20.04
N LYS A 510 16.33 -25.58 -21.35
CA LYS A 510 15.63 -24.81 -22.39
C LYS A 510 14.27 -25.44 -22.68
N GLY A 511 13.23 -24.63 -22.69
CA GLY A 511 11.87 -25.08 -23.01
C GLY A 511 10.86 -23.94 -22.97
N LYS A 512 9.61 -24.29 -23.26
CA LYS A 512 8.46 -23.37 -23.11
C LYS A 512 8.02 -23.32 -21.66
N HIS A 513 7.70 -22.13 -21.17
CA HIS A 513 7.09 -21.88 -19.87
C HIS A 513 5.78 -21.09 -20.06
N ARG A 514 5.26 -20.46 -19.00
CA ARG A 514 4.11 -19.57 -19.03
C ARG A 514 4.38 -18.38 -19.97
N GLU A 515 3.36 -17.99 -20.73
CA GLU A 515 3.40 -16.80 -21.61
C GLU A 515 3.12 -15.52 -20.81
N ILE A 516 4.04 -15.17 -19.91
CA ILE A 516 4.04 -13.92 -19.13
C ILE A 516 5.34 -13.14 -19.37
N MET A 517 5.35 -11.84 -19.06
CA MET A 517 6.52 -10.97 -19.28
C MET A 517 7.78 -11.57 -18.63
N GLY A 518 8.84 -11.75 -19.41
CA GLY A 518 10.10 -12.33 -18.94
C GLY A 518 10.19 -13.86 -19.04
N TYR A 519 9.07 -14.56 -19.28
CA TYR A 519 9.01 -16.01 -19.48
C TYR A 519 8.83 -16.35 -20.97
N GLY A 520 8.18 -17.47 -21.31
CA GLY A 520 8.01 -17.99 -22.69
C GLY A 520 8.99 -19.12 -23.05
N GLU A 521 9.42 -19.20 -24.31
CA GLU A 521 10.41 -20.18 -24.76
C GLU A 521 11.84 -19.65 -24.60
N LYS A 522 12.54 -20.09 -23.54
CA LYS A 522 13.87 -19.56 -23.17
C LYS A 522 14.78 -20.65 -22.63
N ASN A 523 16.05 -20.30 -22.44
CA ASN A 523 17.01 -21.12 -21.69
C ASN A 523 17.03 -20.68 -20.22
N TYR A 524 16.50 -21.53 -19.34
CA TYR A 524 16.40 -21.26 -17.90
C TYR A 524 17.57 -21.83 -17.09
N ALA A 525 18.67 -22.21 -17.75
CA ALA A 525 19.83 -22.80 -17.08
C ALA A 525 20.44 -21.92 -15.97
N VAL A 526 20.28 -20.59 -16.04
CA VAL A 526 20.76 -19.66 -15.00
C VAL A 526 19.98 -19.78 -13.67
N TYR A 527 18.78 -20.35 -13.71
CA TYR A 527 17.92 -20.58 -12.56
C TYR A 527 17.90 -22.06 -12.12
N ALA A 528 18.56 -22.94 -12.89
CA ALA A 528 18.68 -24.35 -12.59
C ALA A 528 19.88 -24.61 -11.67
N ASP A 529 19.69 -25.48 -10.68
CA ASP A 529 20.74 -25.89 -9.75
C ASP A 529 21.30 -27.27 -10.10
N ASN A 530 20.42 -28.27 -10.25
CA ASN A 530 20.84 -29.65 -10.45
C ASN A 530 20.10 -30.35 -11.59
N TYR A 531 20.82 -31.24 -12.26
CA TYR A 531 20.32 -32.12 -13.32
C TYR A 531 20.40 -33.56 -12.83
N TYR A 532 19.28 -34.27 -12.85
CA TYR A 532 19.18 -35.67 -12.46
C TYR A 532 18.65 -36.51 -13.61
N VAL A 533 19.13 -37.75 -13.72
CA VAL A 533 18.61 -38.77 -14.65
C VAL A 533 18.32 -40.05 -13.89
N LYS A 534 17.28 -40.79 -14.32
CA LYS A 534 16.91 -42.10 -13.77
C LYS A 534 16.69 -43.07 -14.91
N PHE A 535 17.37 -44.22 -14.82
CA PHE A 535 17.23 -45.33 -15.75
C PHE A 535 16.46 -46.48 -15.08
N PRO A 536 15.64 -47.24 -15.82
CA PRO A 536 14.99 -48.45 -15.31
C PRO A 536 15.92 -49.67 -15.28
N PHE A 537 17.21 -49.49 -15.61
CA PHE A 537 18.25 -50.50 -15.61
C PHE A 537 19.54 -49.95 -14.97
N ALA A 538 20.50 -50.84 -14.68
CA ALA A 538 21.77 -50.47 -14.10
C ALA A 538 22.72 -49.82 -15.13
N VAL A 539 23.45 -48.79 -14.70
CA VAL A 539 24.39 -48.03 -15.56
C VAL A 539 25.66 -47.67 -14.80
N ASN A 540 26.75 -47.45 -15.53
CA ASN A 540 27.93 -46.78 -14.99
C ASN A 540 27.95 -45.32 -15.41
N TYR A 541 28.26 -44.43 -14.47
CA TYR A 541 28.53 -43.02 -14.73
C TYR A 541 29.85 -42.63 -14.07
N ARG A 542 30.80 -42.17 -14.89
CA ARG A 542 32.21 -41.98 -14.49
C ARG A 542 32.78 -43.28 -13.91
N THR A 543 33.20 -43.29 -12.64
CA THR A 543 33.79 -44.46 -11.96
C THR A 543 32.80 -45.21 -11.07
N LYS A 544 31.53 -44.78 -11.02
CA LYS A 544 30.52 -45.35 -10.11
C LYS A 544 29.45 -46.12 -10.87
N SER A 545 29.08 -47.28 -10.35
CA SER A 545 27.92 -48.06 -10.79
C SER A 545 26.67 -47.64 -10.02
N TYR A 546 25.56 -47.54 -10.73
CA TYR A 546 24.25 -47.18 -10.19
C TYR A 546 23.24 -48.29 -10.52
N PRO A 547 22.46 -48.77 -9.53
CA PRO A 547 21.43 -49.75 -9.79
C PRO A 547 20.23 -49.10 -10.51
N ALA A 548 19.35 -49.95 -11.05
CA ALA A 548 18.10 -49.54 -11.66
C ALA A 548 17.27 -48.63 -10.74
N ASN A 549 16.49 -47.73 -11.33
CA ASN A 549 15.56 -46.81 -10.67
C ASN A 549 16.19 -45.86 -9.65
N THR A 550 17.49 -45.56 -9.80
CA THR A 550 18.19 -44.58 -8.95
C THR A 550 18.28 -43.22 -9.64
N TRP A 551 17.93 -42.13 -8.93
CA TRP A 551 18.19 -40.77 -9.39
C TRP A 551 19.69 -40.46 -9.31
N ILE A 552 20.31 -40.16 -10.45
CA ILE A 552 21.74 -39.89 -10.60
C ILE A 552 21.92 -38.40 -10.86
N ARG A 553 22.58 -37.67 -9.95
CA ARG A 553 22.98 -36.27 -10.18
C ARG A 553 24.10 -36.24 -11.22
N MET A 554 23.84 -35.58 -12.35
CA MET A 554 24.85 -35.31 -13.36
C MET A 554 25.72 -34.13 -12.93
N THR A 555 27.00 -34.17 -13.28
CA THR A 555 27.96 -33.09 -12.97
C THR A 555 27.85 -31.91 -13.94
N GLU A 556 27.32 -32.18 -15.12
CA GLU A 556 27.13 -31.24 -16.22
C GLU A 556 25.78 -31.58 -16.85
N SER A 557 25.23 -30.67 -17.66
CA SER A 557 23.98 -30.91 -18.41
C SER A 557 24.12 -32.00 -19.48
N MET A 558 25.34 -32.46 -19.77
CA MET A 558 25.64 -33.54 -20.70
C MET A 558 26.59 -34.55 -20.04
N GLY A 559 26.27 -35.84 -20.11
CA GLY A 559 27.02 -36.90 -19.45
C GLY A 559 27.14 -38.16 -20.29
N LYS A 560 28.30 -38.81 -20.21
CA LYS A 560 28.57 -40.09 -20.87
C LYS A 560 28.33 -41.24 -19.88
N PHE A 561 27.38 -42.10 -20.20
CA PHE A 561 27.02 -43.28 -19.43
C PHE A 561 27.50 -44.53 -20.16
N GLN A 562 27.67 -45.63 -19.43
CA GLN A 562 27.94 -46.94 -20.01
C GLN A 562 26.82 -47.90 -19.61
N LEU A 563 26.24 -48.55 -20.62
CA LEU A 563 25.25 -49.60 -20.44
C LEU A 563 25.96 -50.90 -20.04
N LEU A 564 25.39 -51.65 -19.11
CA LEU A 564 25.95 -52.95 -18.72
C LEU A 564 25.55 -54.02 -19.73
N SER A 565 26.43 -55.00 -19.95
CA SER A 565 26.24 -56.05 -20.98
C SER A 565 25.02 -56.93 -20.76
N TYR A 566 24.60 -57.09 -19.50
CA TYR A 566 23.46 -57.92 -19.09
C TYR A 566 22.12 -57.18 -19.06
N VAL A 567 22.06 -55.94 -19.56
CA VAL A 567 20.78 -55.26 -19.73
C VAL A 567 20.10 -55.85 -20.97
N SER A 568 18.94 -56.46 -20.76
CA SER A 568 18.15 -57.10 -21.82
C SER A 568 17.73 -56.11 -22.90
N GLU A 569 17.53 -56.62 -24.11
CA GLU A 569 16.98 -55.84 -25.22
C GLU A 569 15.54 -55.40 -24.95
N GLY A 570 15.18 -54.23 -25.48
CA GLY A 570 13.81 -53.74 -25.39
C GLY A 570 13.71 -52.23 -25.25
N LYS A 571 12.46 -51.78 -25.09
CA LYS A 571 12.13 -50.36 -24.94
C LYS A 571 12.08 -49.96 -23.47
N TYR A 572 12.75 -48.87 -23.14
CA TYR A 572 12.87 -48.38 -21.77
C TYR A 572 12.58 -46.88 -21.69
N GLU A 573 11.82 -46.47 -20.67
CA GLU A 573 11.59 -45.06 -20.39
C GLU A 573 12.68 -44.51 -19.46
N VAL A 574 13.46 -43.55 -19.95
CA VAL A 574 14.43 -42.79 -19.15
C VAL A 574 13.80 -41.49 -18.70
N LYS A 575 14.00 -41.11 -17.43
CA LYS A 575 13.44 -39.88 -16.84
C LYS A 575 14.55 -38.92 -16.46
N CYS A 576 14.27 -37.62 -16.53
CA CYS A 576 15.13 -36.59 -15.96
C CYS A 576 14.36 -35.67 -15.01
N ARG A 577 15.11 -34.93 -14.20
CA ARG A 577 14.63 -33.84 -13.35
C ARG A 577 15.64 -32.70 -13.37
N VAL A 578 15.16 -31.47 -13.51
CA VAL A 578 15.91 -30.24 -13.30
C VAL A 578 15.32 -29.51 -12.10
N THR A 579 16.14 -29.13 -11.12
CA THR A 579 15.71 -28.40 -9.92
C THR A 579 16.02 -26.91 -10.03
N ALA A 580 15.15 -26.05 -9.53
CA ALA A 580 15.41 -24.62 -9.40
C ALA A 580 16.42 -24.32 -8.28
N VAL A 581 17.15 -23.21 -8.38
CA VAL A 581 18.12 -22.73 -7.38
C VAL A 581 17.51 -22.36 -6.04
N ASN A 582 16.22 -22.05 -6.00
CA ASN A 582 15.48 -21.76 -4.78
C ASN A 582 14.63 -22.94 -4.28
N LEU A 583 14.92 -24.17 -4.72
CA LEU A 583 14.28 -25.36 -4.18
C LEU A 583 14.56 -25.42 -2.65
N PRO A 584 13.53 -25.40 -1.79
CA PRO A 584 13.74 -25.54 -0.35
C PRO A 584 14.31 -26.91 -0.01
N GLU A 585 15.04 -27.00 1.10
CA GLU A 585 15.52 -28.28 1.63
C GLU A 585 14.31 -29.15 2.02
N THR A 586 14.11 -30.26 1.31
CA THR A 586 12.96 -31.15 1.49
C THR A 586 13.22 -32.56 0.96
N GLU A 587 12.56 -33.54 1.55
CA GLU A 587 12.54 -34.93 1.07
C GLU A 587 11.41 -35.17 0.04
N GLU A 588 10.44 -34.26 -0.08
CA GLU A 588 9.23 -34.41 -0.91
C GLU A 588 9.39 -33.87 -2.34
N ILE A 589 10.57 -34.02 -2.96
CA ILE A 589 10.89 -33.41 -4.26
C ILE A 589 9.90 -33.81 -5.39
N GLU A 590 9.31 -34.99 -5.31
CA GLU A 590 8.30 -35.45 -6.28
C GLU A 590 7.05 -34.56 -6.29
N SER A 591 6.55 -34.12 -5.12
CA SER A 591 5.35 -33.27 -5.04
C SER A 591 5.60 -31.85 -5.58
N LEU A 592 6.87 -31.43 -5.61
CA LEU A 592 7.34 -30.15 -6.15
C LEU A 592 7.74 -30.23 -7.63
N SER A 593 7.62 -31.39 -8.26
CA SER A 593 7.94 -31.61 -9.66
C SER A 593 6.73 -31.46 -10.58
N GLN A 594 6.97 -31.01 -11.81
CA GLN A 594 5.97 -30.91 -12.87
C GLN A 594 6.59 -31.26 -14.23
N GLU A 595 5.80 -31.86 -15.12
CA GLU A 595 6.26 -32.28 -16.45
C GLU A 595 6.59 -31.07 -17.34
N LYS A 596 7.68 -31.19 -18.10
CA LYS A 596 8.30 -30.21 -19.02
C LYS A 596 8.82 -28.92 -18.37
N ALA A 597 8.05 -28.28 -17.51
CA ALA A 597 8.43 -27.07 -16.79
C ALA A 597 7.64 -26.93 -15.48
N ASN A 598 8.15 -26.15 -14.53
CA ASN A 598 7.42 -25.81 -13.32
C ASN A 598 6.41 -24.68 -13.57
N PHE A 599 5.34 -24.93 -14.33
CA PHE A 599 4.32 -23.93 -14.66
C PHE A 599 3.57 -23.39 -13.42
N GLU A 600 3.28 -24.24 -12.45
CA GLU A 600 2.57 -23.85 -11.23
C GLU A 600 3.50 -23.16 -10.24
N LEU A 601 2.99 -22.13 -9.55
CA LEU A 601 3.77 -21.32 -8.60
C LEU A 601 4.40 -22.19 -7.49
N SER A 602 3.69 -23.22 -7.02
CA SER A 602 4.16 -24.11 -5.95
C SER A 602 5.24 -25.12 -6.38
N LYS A 603 5.59 -25.18 -7.67
CA LYS A 603 6.52 -26.17 -8.23
C LYS A 603 7.91 -25.60 -8.37
N TYR A 604 8.92 -26.44 -8.16
CA TYR A 604 10.35 -26.07 -8.15
C TYR A 604 11.18 -26.93 -9.10
N CYS A 605 10.62 -28.02 -9.62
CA CYS A 605 11.32 -28.96 -10.45
C CYS A 605 10.57 -29.19 -11.76
N ALA A 606 11.32 -29.36 -12.85
CA ALA A 606 10.81 -29.78 -14.14
C ALA A 606 11.27 -31.21 -14.44
N THR A 607 10.40 -32.06 -14.97
CA THR A 607 10.74 -33.43 -15.37
C THR A 607 10.47 -33.67 -16.84
N ASP A 608 11.23 -34.57 -17.44
CA ASP A 608 10.98 -35.05 -18.80
C ASP A 608 11.25 -36.56 -18.89
N SER A 609 10.67 -37.22 -19.88
CA SER A 609 10.97 -38.61 -20.18
C SER A 609 11.14 -38.84 -21.68
N VAL A 610 11.97 -39.83 -22.01
CA VAL A 610 12.17 -40.28 -23.39
C VAL A 610 12.23 -41.81 -23.40
N GLU A 611 11.55 -42.41 -24.38
CA GLU A 611 11.71 -43.83 -24.68
C GLU A 611 13.02 -44.03 -25.44
N ILE A 612 13.81 -45.00 -25.00
CA ILE A 612 15.03 -45.46 -25.68
C ILE A 612 14.86 -46.93 -26.06
N ASN A 613 15.65 -47.38 -27.03
CA ASN A 613 15.70 -48.75 -27.46
C ASN A 613 17.05 -49.35 -27.07
N VAL A 614 17.06 -50.32 -26.16
CA VAL A 614 18.26 -51.10 -25.86
C VAL A 614 18.35 -52.22 -26.89
N ILE A 615 19.46 -52.25 -27.61
CA ILE A 615 19.77 -53.29 -28.61
C ILE A 615 21.02 -54.06 -28.21
N GLY A 616 21.08 -55.30 -28.66
CA GLY A 616 22.24 -56.17 -28.55
C GLY A 616 23.32 -55.81 -29.55
N LYS A 617 24.31 -56.69 -29.66
CA LYS A 617 25.47 -56.55 -30.53
C LYS A 617 26.00 -57.92 -30.95
N ILE A 618 26.40 -58.09 -32.21
CA ILE A 618 27.07 -59.28 -32.74
C ILE A 618 28.49 -58.91 -33.20
N TYR A 619 29.50 -59.65 -32.74
CA TYR A 619 30.91 -59.28 -32.92
C TYR A 619 31.83 -60.50 -32.73
N GLY A 620 33.10 -60.35 -33.05
CA GLY A 620 34.15 -61.34 -32.82
C GLY A 620 33.93 -62.64 -33.58
N PHE A 621 33.86 -62.59 -34.91
CA PHE A 621 33.79 -63.81 -35.69
C PHE A 621 35.02 -64.67 -35.44
N THR A 622 34.82 -65.98 -35.26
CA THR A 622 35.87 -66.95 -34.99
C THR A 622 35.78 -68.14 -35.92
N LEU A 623 36.96 -68.67 -36.25
CA LEU A 623 37.15 -69.84 -37.08
C LEU A 623 38.11 -70.78 -36.36
N GLN A 624 37.64 -71.95 -35.96
CA GLN A 624 38.46 -72.95 -35.30
C GLN A 624 38.73 -74.13 -36.23
N ASN A 625 40.00 -74.51 -36.35
CA ASN A 625 40.42 -75.74 -37.01
C ASN A 625 41.38 -76.53 -36.10
N GLY A 626 40.92 -77.69 -35.63
CA GLY A 626 41.66 -78.47 -34.65
C GLY A 626 41.93 -77.65 -33.37
N PRO A 627 43.19 -77.56 -32.89
CA PRO A 627 43.53 -76.76 -31.71
C PRO A 627 43.65 -75.26 -31.99
N ALA A 628 43.70 -74.83 -33.25
CA ALA A 628 43.91 -73.43 -33.60
C ALA A 628 42.58 -72.67 -33.71
N LEU A 629 42.45 -71.58 -32.94
CA LEU A 629 41.33 -70.65 -32.99
C LEU A 629 41.79 -69.35 -33.64
N TYR A 630 41.13 -68.96 -34.72
CA TYR A 630 41.34 -67.70 -35.42
C TYR A 630 40.17 -66.76 -35.15
N ARG A 631 40.41 -65.45 -35.10
CA ARG A 631 39.37 -64.46 -34.79
C ARG A 631 39.53 -63.17 -35.58
N THR A 632 38.41 -62.53 -35.90
CA THR A 632 38.38 -61.13 -36.32
C THR A 632 38.39 -60.21 -35.11
N GLY A 633 38.90 -58.99 -35.30
CA GLY A 633 38.89 -57.94 -34.29
C GLY A 633 40.07 -57.99 -33.32
N THR A 634 40.29 -56.87 -32.61
CA THR A 634 41.33 -56.76 -31.58
C THR A 634 40.80 -57.14 -30.20
N ALA A 635 41.69 -57.34 -29.23
CA ALA A 635 41.32 -57.56 -27.83
C ALA A 635 40.40 -56.45 -27.25
N ALA A 636 40.34 -55.26 -27.87
CA ALA A 636 39.44 -54.18 -27.46
C ALA A 636 37.96 -54.41 -27.84
N VAL A 637 37.68 -55.30 -28.79
CA VAL A 637 36.31 -55.62 -29.27
C VAL A 637 35.78 -56.89 -28.60
N LEU A 638 36.66 -57.76 -28.08
CA LEU A 638 36.30 -59.04 -27.47
C LEU A 638 36.05 -58.95 -25.96
N PRO A 639 35.19 -59.81 -25.38
CA PRO A 639 34.82 -59.72 -23.97
C PRO A 639 35.92 -60.27 -23.06
N GLN A 640 36.35 -59.54 -22.03
CA GLN A 640 37.26 -60.10 -21.01
C GLN A 640 36.54 -61.07 -20.04
N PRO A 641 37.17 -62.18 -19.60
CA PRO A 641 38.54 -62.60 -19.91
C PRO A 641 38.57 -63.47 -21.19
N PHE A 642 38.78 -62.83 -22.34
CA PHE A 642 39.20 -63.54 -23.53
C PHE A 642 40.68 -63.87 -23.30
N GLU A 643 40.96 -65.04 -22.75
CA GLU A 643 42.32 -65.53 -22.64
C GLU A 643 42.92 -65.55 -24.05
N ASP A 644 44.09 -64.94 -24.21
CA ASP A 644 44.74 -64.56 -25.47
C ASP A 644 45.31 -65.79 -26.22
N GLN A 645 44.49 -66.82 -26.40
CA GLN A 645 44.86 -68.14 -26.94
C GLN A 645 44.58 -68.27 -28.46
N GLY A 646 43.95 -67.27 -29.08
CA GLY A 646 43.59 -67.28 -30.50
C GLY A 646 44.46 -66.34 -31.35
N TYR A 647 44.85 -66.80 -32.54
CA TYR A 647 45.54 -65.98 -33.53
C TYR A 647 44.55 -64.99 -34.18
N TYR A 648 45.01 -63.81 -34.57
CA TYR A 648 44.25 -63.02 -35.55
C TYR A 648 44.01 -63.89 -36.78
N LEU A 649 42.80 -63.86 -37.32
CA LEU A 649 42.52 -64.52 -38.58
C LEU A 649 43.52 -63.96 -39.61
N PRO A 650 44.40 -64.79 -40.20
CA PRO A 650 45.43 -64.27 -41.08
C PRO A 650 44.93 -64.19 -42.52
N ALA A 651 45.51 -63.27 -43.30
CA ALA A 651 45.32 -63.13 -44.74
C ALA A 651 45.62 -64.42 -45.55
N GLU A 652 46.35 -65.37 -44.97
CA GLU A 652 46.59 -66.69 -45.54
C GLU A 652 46.56 -67.75 -44.43
N LEU A 653 45.73 -68.79 -44.61
CA LEU A 653 45.51 -69.85 -43.64
C LEU A 653 45.62 -71.25 -44.30
N SER A 654 46.81 -71.61 -44.75
CA SER A 654 47.00 -72.89 -45.44
C SER A 654 46.83 -74.09 -44.49
N PHE A 655 45.98 -75.06 -44.84
CA PHE A 655 45.87 -76.32 -44.12
C PHE A 655 46.61 -77.43 -44.90
N GLU A 656 47.64 -78.03 -44.31
CA GLU A 656 48.41 -79.10 -44.98
C GLU A 656 47.58 -80.36 -45.27
N LYS A 657 46.46 -80.57 -44.55
CA LYS A 657 45.47 -81.64 -44.77
C LYS A 657 44.05 -81.16 -44.45
N ARG A 658 43.06 -81.72 -45.15
CA ARG A 658 41.63 -81.53 -44.86
C ARG A 658 41.35 -81.82 -43.36
N PRO A 659 40.60 -80.96 -42.64
CA PRO A 659 40.22 -81.24 -41.26
C PRO A 659 39.38 -82.51 -41.16
N GLU A 660 39.75 -83.46 -40.29
CA GLU A 660 39.00 -84.71 -40.09
C GLU A 660 37.65 -84.51 -39.40
N LYS A 661 37.42 -83.36 -38.75
CA LYS A 661 36.22 -83.03 -37.95
C LYS A 661 35.49 -81.74 -38.40
N GLY A 662 35.73 -81.28 -39.63
CA GLY A 662 35.19 -79.99 -40.09
C GLY A 662 35.88 -78.78 -39.45
N MET A 663 35.51 -77.57 -39.89
CA MET A 663 35.90 -76.30 -39.27
C MET A 663 34.76 -75.83 -38.38
N GLN A 664 35.03 -75.22 -37.23
CA GLN A 664 33.95 -74.65 -36.41
C GLN A 664 33.94 -73.13 -36.55
N ILE A 665 32.82 -72.58 -36.98
CA ILE A 665 32.60 -71.13 -36.97
C ILE A 665 31.98 -70.73 -35.65
N GLY A 666 32.26 -69.52 -35.19
CA GLY A 666 31.62 -68.98 -34.01
C GLY A 666 31.54 -67.47 -34.00
N ILE A 667 30.64 -66.92 -33.20
CA ILE A 667 30.39 -65.49 -33.09
C ILE A 667 30.07 -65.14 -31.65
N TYR A 668 30.53 -63.98 -31.18
CA TYR A 668 30.15 -63.43 -29.89
C TYR A 668 28.98 -62.49 -30.02
N THR A 669 28.19 -62.43 -28.96
CA THR A 669 27.07 -61.52 -28.88
C THR A 669 27.01 -60.85 -27.51
N THR A 670 26.42 -59.66 -27.44
CA THR A 670 26.02 -59.02 -26.19
C THR A 670 24.52 -58.76 -26.25
N GLY A 671 23.80 -59.16 -25.20
CA GLY A 671 22.34 -59.01 -25.09
C GLY A 671 21.52 -59.90 -26.03
N ILE A 672 22.14 -60.83 -26.77
CA ILE A 672 21.47 -61.78 -27.67
C ILE A 672 21.85 -63.20 -27.24
N GLY A 673 20.88 -64.02 -26.91
CA GLY A 673 21.02 -65.33 -26.27
C GLY A 673 20.38 -65.39 -24.88
N ASP A 674 19.74 -64.31 -24.44
CA ASP A 674 18.95 -64.26 -23.20
C ASP A 674 17.57 -64.92 -23.40
N GLU A 675 17.00 -64.84 -24.60
CA GLU A 675 15.68 -65.38 -24.93
C GLU A 675 15.77 -66.64 -25.82
N ALA A 676 14.83 -67.58 -25.66
CA ALA A 676 14.88 -68.88 -26.33
C ALA A 676 14.64 -68.82 -27.85
N ASP A 677 14.01 -67.76 -28.35
CA ASP A 677 13.74 -67.51 -29.77
C ASP A 677 14.83 -66.70 -30.48
N GLU A 678 15.90 -66.32 -29.77
CA GLU A 678 17.03 -65.60 -30.36
C GLU A 678 18.01 -66.53 -31.06
N GLN A 679 18.39 -66.14 -32.28
CA GLN A 679 19.26 -66.93 -33.14
C GLN A 679 20.21 -66.04 -33.94
N ILE A 680 21.31 -66.64 -34.40
CA ILE A 680 22.17 -66.07 -35.42
C ILE A 680 21.87 -66.74 -36.75
N GLU A 681 21.51 -65.94 -37.75
CA GLU A 681 21.40 -66.42 -39.12
C GLU A 681 22.67 -66.06 -39.90
N ALA A 682 23.16 -67.02 -40.67
CA ALA A 682 24.27 -66.84 -41.60
C ALA A 682 23.78 -67.17 -43.01
N ASP A 683 23.71 -66.16 -43.88
CA ASP A 683 23.49 -66.37 -45.30
C ASP A 683 24.83 -66.67 -45.97
N ILE A 684 24.90 -67.81 -46.64
CA ILE A 684 26.12 -68.32 -47.25
C ILE A 684 25.97 -68.25 -48.76
N SER A 685 26.92 -67.61 -49.41
CA SER A 685 27.00 -67.59 -50.87
C SER A 685 28.37 -68.02 -51.33
N TYR A 686 28.38 -68.62 -52.52
CA TYR A 686 29.58 -69.19 -53.10
C TYR A 686 29.84 -68.48 -54.41
N ALA A 687 31.08 -68.08 -54.62
CA ALA A 687 31.52 -67.50 -55.88
C ALA A 687 32.81 -68.18 -56.34
N VAL A 688 33.07 -68.21 -57.65
CA VAL A 688 34.39 -68.54 -58.18
C VAL A 688 35.09 -67.29 -58.67
N MET A 689 36.41 -67.32 -58.54
CA MET A 689 37.31 -66.44 -59.26
C MET A 689 37.62 -67.04 -60.63
N ASP A 690 37.13 -66.39 -61.69
CA ASP A 690 37.33 -66.83 -63.07
C ASP A 690 38.34 -65.91 -63.76
N ARG A 691 39.54 -66.43 -64.06
CA ARG A 691 40.59 -65.68 -64.77
C ARG A 691 40.25 -65.57 -66.25
N GLN A 692 40.12 -64.35 -66.77
CA GLN A 692 39.82 -64.07 -68.18
C GLN A 692 40.85 -63.10 -68.79
N GLU A 693 40.92 -63.03 -70.12
CA GLU A 693 41.71 -62.01 -70.84
C GLU A 693 41.16 -60.61 -70.50
N GLY A 694 41.84 -59.89 -69.60
CA GLY A 694 41.41 -58.58 -69.09
C GLY A 694 41.26 -58.50 -67.56
N GLY A 695 41.43 -59.61 -66.84
CA GLY A 695 41.44 -59.66 -65.36
C GLY A 695 40.65 -60.84 -64.80
N THR A 696 40.62 -60.95 -63.47
CA THR A 696 39.83 -61.98 -62.77
C THR A 696 38.45 -61.43 -62.40
N ILE A 697 37.39 -62.17 -62.74
CA ILE A 697 36.01 -61.79 -62.42
C ILE A 697 35.40 -62.73 -61.36
N ARG A 698 34.54 -62.17 -60.49
CA ARG A 698 33.75 -62.92 -59.52
C ARG A 698 32.45 -63.39 -60.18
N LYS A 699 32.18 -64.69 -60.16
CA LYS A 699 30.92 -65.30 -60.63
C LYS A 699 30.29 -66.11 -59.51
N GLU A 700 29.01 -65.87 -59.23
CA GLU A 700 28.25 -66.66 -58.27
C GLU A 700 28.03 -68.09 -58.78
N VAL A 701 28.15 -69.07 -57.89
CA VAL A 701 28.07 -70.51 -58.19
C VAL A 701 27.19 -71.24 -57.18
N ASP A 702 26.70 -72.40 -57.58
CA ASP A 702 26.15 -73.38 -56.65
C ASP A 702 27.21 -74.46 -56.38
N LEU A 703 27.35 -74.87 -55.12
CA LEU A 703 28.22 -75.97 -54.72
C LEU A 703 27.39 -77.20 -54.38
N TYR A 704 27.86 -78.35 -54.83
CA TYR A 704 27.28 -79.64 -54.52
C TYR A 704 28.34 -80.58 -53.96
N SER A 705 27.95 -81.43 -53.01
CA SER A 705 28.76 -82.53 -52.53
C SER A 705 28.47 -83.78 -53.37
N ALA A 706 29.51 -84.55 -53.71
CA ALA A 706 29.38 -85.84 -54.39
C ALA A 706 29.85 -86.98 -53.47
N VAL A 707 29.09 -88.08 -53.41
CA VAL A 707 29.47 -89.23 -52.56
C VAL A 707 30.72 -89.92 -53.11
N ASP A 708 30.80 -90.08 -54.44
CA ASP A 708 31.88 -90.79 -55.14
C ASP A 708 32.46 -89.97 -56.29
N GLU A 709 33.63 -90.40 -56.77
CA GLU A 709 34.33 -89.81 -57.93
C GLU A 709 33.51 -89.88 -59.22
N LYS A 710 32.58 -90.83 -59.30
CA LYS A 710 31.61 -90.98 -60.38
C LYS A 710 30.23 -90.68 -59.82
N PHE A 711 29.63 -89.60 -60.29
CA PHE A 711 28.32 -89.14 -59.82
C PHE A 711 27.41 -88.79 -61.01
N SER A 712 26.11 -88.84 -60.73
CA SER A 712 25.03 -88.27 -61.53
C SER A 712 24.31 -87.19 -60.73
N ALA A 713 23.34 -86.50 -61.33
CA ALA A 713 22.50 -85.51 -60.64
C ALA A 713 21.89 -86.01 -59.31
N ALA A 714 21.50 -87.28 -59.25
CA ALA A 714 20.86 -87.86 -58.07
C ALA A 714 21.82 -88.08 -56.89
N ASP A 715 23.13 -88.13 -57.17
CA ASP A 715 24.18 -88.38 -56.17
C ASP A 715 24.75 -87.06 -55.60
N LEU A 716 24.23 -85.91 -56.06
CA LEU A 716 24.67 -84.58 -55.65
C LEU A 716 23.75 -83.98 -54.60
N GLN A 717 24.34 -83.52 -53.49
CA GLN A 717 23.64 -82.76 -52.47
C GLN A 717 24.11 -81.30 -52.50
N LYS A 718 23.19 -80.37 -52.75
CA LYS A 718 23.51 -78.94 -52.73
C LYS A 718 23.97 -78.53 -51.32
N LEU A 719 25.06 -77.77 -51.24
CA LEU A 719 25.53 -77.20 -49.99
C LEU A 719 24.54 -76.14 -49.47
N PRO A 720 24.43 -75.97 -48.14
CA PRO A 720 23.47 -75.05 -47.54
C PRO A 720 23.86 -73.58 -47.77
N GLU A 721 22.95 -72.80 -48.35
CA GLU A 721 23.09 -71.34 -48.50
C GLU A 721 22.60 -70.57 -47.27
N LYS A 722 22.14 -71.27 -46.23
CA LYS A 722 21.70 -70.67 -44.96
C LYS A 722 22.05 -71.59 -43.80
N MET A 723 22.62 -71.01 -42.75
CA MET A 723 22.81 -71.66 -41.46
C MET A 723 22.10 -70.84 -40.37
N VAL A 724 21.56 -71.53 -39.37
CA VAL A 724 20.89 -70.91 -38.23
C VAL A 724 21.49 -71.50 -36.96
N LEU A 725 22.08 -70.65 -36.13
CA LEU A 725 22.61 -71.00 -34.82
C LEU A 725 21.57 -70.60 -33.79
N SER A 726 20.98 -71.57 -33.12
CA SER A 726 19.88 -71.39 -32.18
C SER A 726 20.36 -71.43 -30.71
N ALA A 727 19.44 -71.45 -29.76
CA ALA A 727 19.76 -71.55 -28.34
C ALA A 727 20.60 -72.81 -27.99
N SER A 728 20.51 -73.92 -28.75
CA SER A 728 21.36 -75.11 -28.53
C SER A 728 22.83 -74.88 -28.86
N ASP A 729 23.11 -73.90 -29.72
CA ASP A 729 24.45 -73.58 -30.23
C ASP A 729 25.10 -72.44 -29.42
N CYS A 730 24.39 -71.93 -28.40
CA CYS A 730 24.71 -70.76 -27.62
C CYS A 730 25.28 -71.13 -26.24
N GLN A 731 26.41 -70.52 -25.88
CA GLN A 731 27.02 -70.64 -24.58
C GLN A 731 27.09 -69.26 -23.90
N CYS A 732 26.54 -69.14 -22.69
CA CYS A 732 26.76 -67.96 -21.86
C CYS A 732 28.20 -67.93 -21.34
N ILE A 733 28.95 -66.90 -21.70
CA ILE A 733 30.36 -66.72 -21.28
C ILE A 733 30.42 -65.96 -19.96
N ARG A 734 29.57 -64.93 -19.82
CA ARG A 734 29.36 -64.13 -18.62
C ARG A 734 28.01 -63.41 -18.76
N PRO A 735 27.45 -62.80 -17.70
CA PRO A 735 26.14 -62.14 -17.78
C PRO A 735 26.02 -61.18 -18.97
N GLY A 736 25.06 -61.48 -19.85
CA GLY A 736 24.76 -60.71 -21.05
C GLY A 736 25.74 -60.86 -22.22
N VAL A 737 26.71 -61.77 -22.15
CA VAL A 737 27.65 -62.05 -23.25
C VAL A 737 27.63 -63.53 -23.58
N TYR A 738 27.35 -63.83 -24.84
CA TYR A 738 27.18 -65.19 -25.32
C TYR A 738 28.13 -65.48 -26.47
N ARG A 739 28.33 -66.77 -26.73
CA ARG A 739 29.07 -67.28 -27.88
C ARG A 739 28.23 -68.33 -28.58
N TYR A 740 27.97 -68.12 -29.87
CA TYR A 740 27.33 -69.11 -30.72
C TYR A 740 28.40 -69.84 -31.52
N THR A 741 28.34 -71.16 -31.62
CA THR A 741 29.29 -71.98 -32.40
C THR A 741 28.58 -73.07 -33.17
N THR A 742 29.00 -73.32 -34.41
CA THR A 742 28.47 -74.42 -35.23
C THR A 742 29.55 -74.98 -36.15
N ASP A 743 29.41 -76.25 -36.50
CA ASP A 743 30.35 -76.93 -37.37
C ASP A 743 30.04 -76.59 -38.84
N PHE A 744 31.05 -76.12 -39.55
CA PHE A 744 31.06 -75.82 -40.97
C PHE A 744 31.90 -76.86 -41.71
N GLU A 745 31.23 -77.77 -42.39
CA GLU A 745 31.87 -78.87 -43.10
C GLU A 745 31.97 -78.59 -44.60
N LEU A 746 33.19 -78.68 -45.13
CA LEU A 746 33.43 -78.75 -46.57
C LEU A 746 33.65 -80.22 -46.98
N PRO A 747 32.76 -80.78 -47.82
CA PRO A 747 32.89 -82.13 -48.37
C PRO A 747 34.22 -82.34 -49.11
N ALA A 748 34.70 -83.59 -49.15
CA ALA A 748 35.93 -83.93 -49.90
C ALA A 748 35.75 -83.74 -51.41
N ASN A 749 34.56 -84.06 -51.92
CA ASN A 749 34.24 -84.04 -53.34
C ASN A 749 33.24 -82.90 -53.57
N LEU A 750 33.75 -81.75 -54.03
CA LEU A 750 32.95 -80.57 -54.35
C LEU A 750 32.78 -80.45 -55.86
N VAL A 751 31.53 -80.26 -56.28
CA VAL A 751 31.14 -79.99 -57.66
C VAL A 751 30.67 -78.54 -57.74
N VAL A 752 31.33 -77.76 -58.59
CA VAL A 752 31.08 -76.33 -58.76
C VAL A 752 30.36 -76.10 -60.08
N VAL A 753 29.20 -75.44 -60.06
CA VAL A 753 28.42 -75.13 -61.26
C VAL A 753 27.94 -73.68 -61.24
N GLU A 754 27.62 -73.13 -62.41
CA GLU A 754 27.00 -71.80 -62.50
C GLU A 754 25.72 -71.74 -61.65
N LYS A 755 25.54 -70.64 -60.92
CA LYS A 755 24.39 -70.47 -60.02
C LYS A 755 23.05 -70.64 -60.76
N GLY A 756 22.17 -71.48 -60.21
CA GLY A 756 20.85 -71.72 -60.78
C GLY A 756 20.83 -72.55 -62.08
N ARG A 757 21.95 -73.15 -62.47
CA ARG A 757 22.02 -74.06 -63.62
C ARG A 757 21.19 -75.32 -63.34
N ASP A 758 20.41 -75.77 -64.33
CA ASP A 758 19.77 -77.08 -64.28
C ASP A 758 20.85 -78.17 -64.37
N ILE A 759 20.90 -79.03 -63.35
CA ILE A 759 21.88 -80.11 -63.21
C ILE A 759 21.30 -81.48 -63.53
N SER A 760 20.10 -81.57 -64.10
CA SER A 760 19.41 -82.85 -64.34
C SER A 760 20.21 -83.83 -65.22
N ASP A 761 21.05 -83.32 -66.12
CA ASP A 761 21.93 -84.10 -67.01
C ASP A 761 23.39 -84.15 -66.53
N ILE A 762 23.67 -83.72 -65.30
CA ILE A 762 25.04 -83.62 -64.81
C ILE A 762 25.67 -85.00 -64.61
N SER A 763 26.92 -85.06 -65.05
CA SER A 763 27.84 -86.19 -64.89
C SER A 763 29.28 -85.68 -64.73
N MET A 764 30.18 -86.56 -64.31
CA MET A 764 31.62 -86.28 -64.21
C MET A 764 32.25 -85.73 -65.52
N LEU A 765 31.64 -85.87 -66.70
CA LEU A 765 32.17 -85.36 -67.97
C LEU A 765 31.50 -84.05 -68.44
N SER A 766 30.64 -83.45 -67.64
CA SER A 766 29.86 -82.28 -68.08
C SER A 766 30.74 -81.04 -68.23
N ASP A 767 30.61 -80.36 -69.38
CA ASP A 767 31.42 -79.18 -69.73
C ASP A 767 31.10 -77.94 -68.89
N TYR A 768 29.94 -77.92 -68.22
CA TYR A 768 29.51 -76.82 -67.35
C TYR A 768 29.88 -77.01 -65.87
N ILE A 769 30.62 -78.07 -65.54
CA ILE A 769 31.31 -78.17 -64.24
C ILE A 769 32.54 -77.25 -64.30
N LEU A 770 32.59 -76.29 -63.38
CA LEU A 770 33.67 -75.33 -63.30
C LEU A 770 34.88 -75.96 -62.59
N ARG A 771 35.74 -76.59 -63.37
CA ARG A 771 36.99 -77.22 -62.90
C ARG A 771 38.07 -76.18 -62.64
N ASP A 772 39.01 -76.52 -61.76
CA ASP A 772 40.23 -75.75 -61.50
C ASP A 772 39.93 -74.29 -61.11
N LYS A 773 38.91 -74.10 -60.25
CA LYS A 773 38.48 -72.78 -59.79
C LYS A 773 38.79 -72.58 -58.32
N THR A 774 39.07 -71.32 -57.99
CA THR A 774 39.13 -70.86 -56.60
C THR A 774 37.76 -70.37 -56.18
N VAL A 775 37.17 -71.03 -55.18
CA VAL A 775 35.87 -70.73 -54.59
C VAL A 775 36.04 -69.75 -53.43
N ILE A 776 35.24 -68.70 -53.38
CA ILE A 776 35.09 -67.78 -52.26
C ILE A 776 33.79 -68.13 -51.55
N ILE A 777 33.87 -68.37 -50.25
CA ILE A 777 32.73 -68.57 -49.38
C ILE A 777 32.48 -67.26 -48.65
N HIS A 778 31.36 -66.65 -48.97
CA HIS A 778 30.89 -65.42 -48.37
C HIS A 778 29.83 -65.73 -47.32
N VAL A 779 29.94 -65.09 -46.16
CA VAL A 779 29.03 -65.25 -45.02
C VAL A 779 28.55 -63.88 -44.58
N ASP A 780 27.24 -63.68 -44.65
CA ASP A 780 26.57 -62.50 -44.14
C ASP A 780 25.79 -62.88 -42.87
N LEU A 781 26.08 -62.17 -41.78
CA LEU A 781 25.66 -62.55 -40.43
C LEU A 781 24.59 -61.59 -39.90
N TYR A 782 23.56 -62.18 -39.30
CA TYR A 782 22.43 -61.46 -38.75
C TYR A 782 22.05 -62.02 -37.38
N ALA A 783 21.65 -61.14 -36.46
CA ALA A 783 20.89 -61.54 -35.30
C ALA A 783 19.39 -61.51 -35.64
N ALA A 784 18.64 -62.52 -35.24
CA ALA A 784 17.21 -62.62 -35.47
C ALA A 784 16.46 -63.10 -34.21
N ASP A 785 15.19 -62.75 -34.12
CA ASP A 785 14.23 -63.25 -33.12
C ASP A 785 12.92 -63.69 -33.82
N LYS A 786 11.84 -63.97 -33.05
CA LYS A 786 10.52 -64.33 -33.62
C LYS A 786 9.94 -63.35 -34.63
N ASN A 787 10.40 -62.10 -34.65
CA ASN A 787 9.95 -61.05 -35.58
C ASN A 787 10.84 -60.95 -36.83
N GLY A 788 11.92 -61.73 -36.92
CA GLY A 788 12.87 -61.74 -38.02
C GLY A 788 14.22 -61.13 -37.65
N ARG A 789 15.01 -60.76 -38.69
CA ARG A 789 16.33 -60.15 -38.52
C ARG A 789 16.22 -58.78 -37.84
N LYS A 790 17.11 -58.50 -36.89
CA LYS A 790 17.16 -57.25 -36.12
C LYS A 790 18.52 -56.54 -36.17
N LEU A 791 19.62 -57.28 -36.27
CA LEU A 791 20.97 -56.72 -36.44
C LEU A 791 21.64 -57.32 -37.67
N SER A 792 22.49 -56.54 -38.33
CA SER A 792 23.34 -57.00 -39.44
C SER A 792 24.80 -56.70 -39.11
N TYR A 793 25.65 -57.72 -39.29
CA TYR A 793 27.08 -57.62 -39.01
C TYR A 793 27.81 -56.72 -40.01
N GLU A 794 27.41 -56.75 -41.29
CA GLU A 794 27.94 -55.82 -42.30
C GLU A 794 27.21 -54.46 -42.28
N ASN A 795 25.88 -54.48 -42.12
CA ASN A 795 25.01 -53.30 -42.11
C ASN A 795 25.29 -52.29 -43.26
N ALA A 796 25.63 -52.79 -44.45
CA ALA A 796 26.15 -52.00 -45.56
C ALA A 796 25.27 -50.80 -45.96
N GLN A 797 23.94 -50.95 -45.86
CA GLN A 797 23.01 -49.86 -46.19
C GLN A 797 23.07 -48.69 -45.21
N ASN A 798 23.32 -48.95 -43.92
CA ASN A 798 23.36 -47.93 -42.88
C ASN A 798 24.78 -47.40 -42.63
N GLU A 799 25.81 -48.16 -43.00
CA GLU A 799 27.22 -47.75 -42.87
C GLU A 799 27.50 -46.38 -43.51
N LYS A 800 26.91 -46.10 -44.68
CA LYS A 800 27.03 -44.80 -45.38
C LYS A 800 26.53 -43.59 -44.55
N TYR A 801 25.76 -43.83 -43.49
CA TYR A 801 25.27 -42.84 -42.54
C TYR A 801 26.02 -42.87 -41.19
N GLY A 802 27.11 -43.63 -41.10
CA GLY A 802 27.99 -43.75 -39.94
C GLY A 802 27.62 -44.85 -38.94
N TYR A 803 26.71 -45.77 -39.31
CA TYR A 803 26.34 -46.93 -38.48
C TYR A 803 27.37 -48.06 -38.59
N CYS A 804 27.32 -49.01 -37.67
CA CYS A 804 28.37 -50.01 -37.52
C CYS A 804 28.37 -51.03 -38.66
N ASN A 805 29.48 -51.12 -39.38
CA ASN A 805 29.89 -52.31 -40.12
C ASN A 805 30.93 -53.04 -39.27
N MET A 806 30.53 -54.15 -38.66
CA MET A 806 31.36 -54.85 -37.68
C MET A 806 32.59 -55.50 -38.32
N TRP A 807 32.48 -56.03 -39.55
CA TRP A 807 33.65 -56.51 -40.31
C TRP A 807 34.74 -55.43 -40.38
N LYS A 808 34.39 -54.22 -40.82
CA LYS A 808 35.34 -53.10 -40.92
C LYS A 808 35.82 -52.61 -39.55
N LYS A 809 34.93 -52.56 -38.56
CA LYS A 809 35.29 -52.16 -37.18
C LYS A 809 36.31 -53.12 -36.56
N GLU A 810 36.22 -54.38 -36.92
CA GLU A 810 37.15 -55.44 -36.54
C GLU A 810 38.39 -55.51 -37.42
N LYS A 811 38.56 -54.52 -38.30
CA LYS A 811 39.68 -54.38 -39.24
C LYS A 811 39.81 -55.55 -40.21
N PHE A 812 38.69 -56.13 -40.62
CA PHE A 812 38.67 -57.13 -41.69
C PHE A 812 39.27 -56.54 -42.97
N SER A 813 40.21 -57.26 -43.57
CA SER A 813 40.87 -56.80 -44.79
C SER A 813 39.93 -57.01 -45.98
N VAL A 814 39.73 -55.93 -46.75
CA VAL A 814 39.06 -55.97 -48.05
C VAL A 814 40.05 -55.70 -49.18
N ASP A 815 41.35 -55.84 -48.88
CA ASP A 815 42.41 -55.79 -49.90
C ASP A 815 42.21 -56.91 -50.92
N LYS A 816 42.80 -56.76 -52.10
CA LYS A 816 42.61 -57.73 -53.17
C LYS A 816 43.33 -59.04 -52.85
N TYR A 817 42.65 -60.15 -53.05
CA TYR A 817 43.32 -61.44 -53.23
C TYR A 817 43.72 -61.56 -54.71
N GLU A 818 45.02 -61.55 -54.98
CA GLU A 818 45.58 -61.31 -56.32
C GLU A 818 45.05 -59.99 -56.91
N ASP A 819 44.10 -60.06 -57.86
CA ASP A 819 43.49 -58.92 -58.55
C ASP A 819 41.99 -58.73 -58.23
N VAL A 820 41.38 -59.62 -57.44
CA VAL A 820 39.94 -59.61 -57.15
C VAL A 820 39.64 -58.82 -55.87
N PRO A 821 38.76 -57.81 -55.92
CA PRO A 821 38.33 -57.10 -54.72
C PRO A 821 37.48 -58.02 -53.83
N LEU A 822 37.93 -58.22 -52.59
CA LEU A 822 37.18 -58.92 -51.57
C LEU A 822 36.07 -58.04 -50.99
N ARG A 823 35.02 -58.68 -50.48
CA ARG A 823 33.90 -58.03 -49.78
C ARG A 823 33.93 -58.39 -48.31
N CYS A 824 33.36 -57.53 -47.46
CA CYS A 824 33.14 -57.85 -46.06
C CYS A 824 32.37 -59.16 -45.94
N GLY A 825 32.87 -60.13 -45.17
CA GLY A 825 32.26 -61.45 -45.09
C GLY A 825 32.75 -62.47 -46.13
N ASP A 826 33.72 -62.17 -47.00
CA ASP A 826 34.41 -63.21 -47.79
C ASP A 826 35.41 -63.97 -46.91
N ILE A 827 34.98 -65.00 -46.16
CA ILE A 827 35.77 -65.54 -45.02
C ILE A 827 36.74 -66.66 -45.43
N ILE A 828 36.40 -67.46 -46.44
CA ILE A 828 37.17 -68.65 -46.82
C ILE A 828 37.37 -68.65 -48.33
N ILE A 829 38.62 -68.62 -48.78
CA ILE A 829 39.00 -68.87 -50.18
C ILE A 829 39.50 -70.32 -50.29
N TYR A 830 38.96 -71.10 -51.21
CA TYR A 830 39.14 -72.54 -51.34
C TYR A 830 39.50 -72.94 -52.78
N GLU A 831 40.68 -73.51 -53.02
CA GLU A 831 41.09 -73.98 -54.35
C GLU A 831 40.56 -75.39 -54.66
N VAL A 832 39.82 -75.54 -55.77
CA VAL A 832 39.31 -76.83 -56.26
C VAL A 832 40.18 -77.30 -57.43
N ASN A 833 41.12 -78.22 -57.18
CA ASN A 833 42.05 -78.73 -58.20
C ASN A 833 41.59 -80.07 -58.78
N GLY A 834 41.23 -80.10 -60.07
CA GLY A 834 41.38 -81.27 -60.96
C GLY A 834 40.62 -82.56 -60.62
N MET A 835 39.69 -82.52 -59.66
CA MET A 835 38.94 -83.63 -59.06
C MET A 835 39.65 -84.37 -57.89
N LEU A 836 38.98 -84.34 -56.73
CA LEU A 836 38.85 -85.41 -55.70
C LEU A 836 39.94 -85.59 -54.65
N LYS A 837 41.04 -84.82 -54.68
CA LYS A 837 41.89 -84.61 -53.50
C LYS A 837 42.23 -83.14 -53.36
N ASN A 838 41.36 -82.40 -52.69
CA ASN A 838 41.61 -81.01 -52.37
C ASN A 838 42.79 -80.93 -51.39
N THR A 839 43.97 -80.53 -51.87
CA THR A 839 45.02 -79.95 -51.00
C THR A 839 44.52 -78.56 -50.63
N SER A 840 43.85 -78.46 -49.49
CA SER A 840 43.11 -77.27 -49.09
C SER A 840 44.05 -76.16 -48.62
N LYS A 841 44.27 -75.14 -49.44
CA LYS A 841 44.65 -73.83 -48.90
C LYS A 841 43.38 -73.07 -48.59
N VAL A 842 43.17 -72.73 -47.33
CA VAL A 842 42.16 -71.77 -46.93
C VAL A 842 42.84 -70.41 -46.85
N TYR A 843 42.23 -69.36 -47.37
CA TYR A 843 42.69 -68.02 -47.08
C TYR A 843 41.63 -67.36 -46.22
N GLY A 844 42.02 -66.94 -45.02
CA GLY A 844 41.28 -65.93 -44.30
C GLY A 844 41.56 -64.58 -44.93
N THR A 845 40.65 -63.63 -44.83
CA THR A 845 40.80 -62.30 -45.45
C THR A 845 40.92 -61.22 -44.38
N HIS A 846 41.54 -61.55 -43.25
CA HIS A 846 41.76 -60.62 -42.14
C HIS A 846 43.23 -60.21 -42.03
#